data_AF-A0A938I9E4-F1
#
_entry.id   AF-A0A938I9E4-F1
#
_cell.length_a   1.000
_cell.length_b   1.000
_cell.length_c   1.000
_cell.angle_alpha   90.00
_cell.angle_beta   90.00
_cell.angle_gamma   90.00
#
_symmetry.space_group_name_H-M   'P 1'
#
loop_
_entity.id
_entity.type
_entity.pdbx_description
1 polymer ?
#
loop_
_entity_poly.entity_id
_entity_poly.type
_entity_poly.pdbx_seq_one_letter_code
_entity_poly.pdbx_strand_id
1 'polypeptide(L)'
;MSNGTPLLAFVLGLGLAASACSGGGGSGAPGGSTGGSSKMFVVSCSLGCSSGQGGTQVNCGPNAIYVNEEIVVEFAQAVDLASVTKSTFKVVNLATGKTPIGTYSLDPSNSKRLIFRPQVTFDSTGNPIFGLDQGASYQIDVPGSTQNPGVSHIKSQAGLSNSSRLFCTVVASKGINDAVPGKPSVAVTVDKVTSYDAFGVPNGFAFGVPADGEIDVFRDTLITLTFDDVMNPATLVNPVTGVSPTISVLVDPDGDVTDTSDQTVVSGTFQINIDQSSLKTIVKFTPSGGLPSSGTGTLPRRVVVKTPATILDLGSNSLENFGSVSFVPELIIFSETIIPDGTGEQFTLTKNEDTRRSGAIWGLGGLRPSLGGGSGRLGDLLIENGQSVTLSTTSQVLNGTSSAGGIDGLGGIQNVVALGAVDPVPGTTHTETITTGIFEFASVQVDTGSVLRFSGAKSARLYARGEMTVRGLIDVTGSSPIEDSTGQGGHQSWAANSDSAGQLLSIDGGVGGVAGPGGGDGGRGADRADNTGQTSLLNMSGDKKGVLNPGALINGTAGEGIGGGASSLGGGGAGQHWPPNFPTTNGPPPDPTVPPPVQFKDAIFYDIVGQCDLVGGIGSGGAFSTDGTSGTNRAPSEILNLAGLVTFLFPPPSAAGSAASIDPSFKNLDPELDKLVGGSGGGGGGGGLTYIKPIFGAFYANNLLEYYSHSAAGGGGGGGAVQLQAGRRVQVDGFVDASGGSGGDYVPLSLPTGPDPRAGARPGGGGSGGGVLIQAPDVAIADTPGRINISGGPGGVGDFGTVGGTGGAGFLRVEASTLLDLQQLAGKVSPYAPSSPTFGGPDSDIILSSGLFATKLIGPTGYSGSQSCWLRPSGNYFLLDFKEDDLGGPGSADDVYGWDIDVVTNIPGFQLLSWREPTVLIGGQSIEDFLGSDLGGAAKSPLVVRFQGARVIKAVDNLCSIDTTDPNGPVLPESLTGWVRHPAELNDYFSYLPAGEAAKLRSNMIRFQIMFDRTTSFYPNQFFGVTNLKILATPN
;
A
#
# COMPACT_ATOMS: atom_id res chain seq x y z
N MET A 1 38.74 11.00 73.05
CA MET A 1 39.12 9.57 72.95
C MET A 1 39.37 9.29 71.46
N SER A 2 40.45 8.69 70.98
CA SER A 2 41.77 8.43 71.59
C SER A 2 42.81 8.21 70.49
N ASN A 3 43.94 8.88 70.64
CA ASN A 3 45.27 8.68 70.01
C ASN A 3 45.58 7.35 69.31
N GLY A 4 46.46 7.41 68.29
CA GLY A 4 47.62 6.50 68.25
C GLY A 4 48.01 5.86 66.91
N THR A 5 48.98 6.44 66.21
CA THR A 5 50.02 5.69 65.48
C THR A 5 50.87 4.88 66.48
N PRO A 6 51.46 3.69 66.16
CA PRO A 6 52.82 3.68 65.56
C PRO A 6 53.31 2.41 64.77
N LEU A 7 54.43 2.58 64.03
CA LEU A 7 55.61 1.68 63.79
C LEU A 7 55.47 0.28 63.07
N LEU A 8 56.23 0.01 61.97
CA LEU A 8 57.57 -0.69 61.82
C LEU A 8 57.53 -2.25 61.99
N ALA A 9 58.32 -3.13 61.33
CA ALA A 9 59.11 -3.20 60.07
C ALA A 9 59.63 -4.66 59.85
N PHE A 10 60.14 -5.08 58.67
CA PHE A 10 61.58 -5.29 58.32
C PHE A 10 61.69 -5.75 56.82
N VAL A 11 62.56 -5.24 55.92
CA VAL A 11 64.02 -5.51 55.66
C VAL A 11 64.27 -6.93 55.07
N LEU A 12 65.16 -7.25 54.09
CA LEU A 12 66.33 -6.65 53.38
C LEU A 12 66.04 -6.35 51.87
N GLY A 13 66.94 -5.81 51.01
CA GLY A 13 68.24 -5.13 51.21
C GLY A 13 69.50 -5.74 50.54
N LEU A 14 70.04 -5.17 49.44
CA LEU A 14 71.46 -5.00 48.98
C LEU A 14 71.45 -4.47 47.51
N GLY A 15 72.36 -3.64 46.98
CA GLY A 15 73.46 -2.84 47.56
C GLY A 15 74.58 -2.57 46.52
N LEU A 16 74.93 -1.30 46.27
CA LEU A 16 76.31 -0.76 46.29
C LEU A 16 76.36 0.73 45.87
N ALA A 17 77.22 1.50 46.55
CA ALA A 17 77.52 2.90 46.27
C ALA A 17 79.04 3.15 46.46
N ALA A 18 79.57 4.23 45.87
CA ALA A 18 80.91 4.73 46.13
C ALA A 18 80.97 6.26 45.96
N SER A 19 81.94 6.92 46.61
CA SER A 19 81.98 8.39 46.75
C SER A 19 83.41 8.99 46.71
N ALA A 20 83.49 10.17 46.10
CA ALA A 20 84.34 11.34 46.45
C ALA A 20 85.90 11.33 46.41
N CYS A 21 86.42 12.46 45.85
CA CYS A 21 87.58 13.29 46.29
C CYS A 21 88.98 13.28 45.59
N SER A 22 89.51 14.51 45.45
CA SER A 22 90.88 14.98 45.08
C SER A 22 91.38 14.79 43.63
N GLY A 23 92.22 15.66 43.03
CA GLY A 23 92.72 16.99 43.45
C GLY A 23 93.99 17.46 42.67
N GLY A 24 94.06 18.72 42.21
CA GLY A 24 95.23 19.33 41.54
C GLY A 24 95.45 18.90 40.06
N GLY A 25 96.10 19.65 39.17
CA GLY A 25 96.75 20.97 39.26
C GLY A 25 98.01 21.02 38.39
N GLY A 26 97.96 21.62 37.18
CA GLY A 26 99.10 21.69 36.25
C GLY A 26 98.84 22.58 35.03
N SER A 27 99.85 23.33 34.58
CA SER A 27 99.69 24.53 33.73
C SER A 27 100.51 24.51 32.42
N GLY A 28 99.96 25.10 31.35
CA GLY A 28 100.65 25.39 30.08
C GLY A 28 100.69 24.20 29.10
N ALA A 29 100.71 24.37 27.77
CA ALA A 29 100.84 25.57 26.93
C ALA A 29 100.00 25.40 25.62
N PRO A 30 99.87 26.41 24.73
CA PRO A 30 98.84 26.41 23.69
C PRO A 30 99.21 25.63 22.42
N GLY A 31 98.22 24.96 21.83
CA GLY A 31 98.30 24.36 20.49
C GLY A 31 96.92 24.40 19.83
N GLY A 32 96.71 25.32 18.90
CA GLY A 32 95.42 25.47 18.21
C GLY A 32 95.31 24.57 16.98
N SER A 33 94.09 24.11 16.67
CA SER A 33 93.68 23.79 15.30
C SER A 33 92.15 23.65 15.19
N THR A 34 91.57 24.34 14.21
CA THR A 34 90.35 24.00 13.45
C THR A 34 89.04 23.68 14.20
N GLY A 35 88.00 24.47 13.91
CA GLY A 35 86.64 24.26 14.42
C GLY A 35 85.89 23.10 13.76
N GLY A 36 84.90 22.57 14.48
CA GLY A 36 83.96 21.56 13.99
C GLY A 36 82.53 21.84 14.47
N SER A 37 81.62 22.09 13.53
CA SER A 37 80.19 22.19 13.79
C SER A 37 79.63 20.86 14.31
N SER A 38 78.87 20.85 15.42
CA SER A 38 78.15 19.65 15.83
C SER A 38 77.04 19.36 14.81
N LYS A 39 77.22 18.28 14.03
CA LYS A 39 76.25 17.87 13.01
C LYS A 39 74.95 17.40 13.68
N MET A 40 73.81 17.65 13.05
CA MET A 40 72.54 17.03 13.45
C MET A 40 72.55 15.55 13.03
N PHE A 41 72.01 14.65 13.86
CA PHE A 41 71.85 13.23 13.59
C PHE A 41 70.67 12.67 14.39
N VAL A 42 70.16 11.50 14.00
CA VAL A 42 69.12 10.72 14.69
C VAL A 42 69.74 10.08 15.94
N VAL A 43 69.18 10.38 17.11
CA VAL A 43 69.62 9.84 18.40
C VAL A 43 68.91 8.52 18.71
N SER A 44 67.60 8.47 18.45
CA SER A 44 66.72 7.32 18.70
C SER A 44 65.42 7.45 17.90
N CYS A 45 64.56 6.43 17.95
CA CYS A 45 63.21 6.45 17.39
C CYS A 45 62.30 5.48 18.16
N SER A 46 60.97 5.61 18.03
CA SER A 46 60.00 4.66 18.63
C SER A 46 60.21 3.21 18.16
N LEU A 47 60.79 3.04 16.98
CA LEU A 47 61.16 1.75 16.38
C LEU A 47 62.54 1.23 16.83
N GLY A 48 62.96 1.51 18.07
CA GLY A 48 64.18 0.92 18.67
C GLY A 48 65.49 1.22 17.93
N CYS A 49 65.60 2.41 17.34
CA CYS A 49 66.76 2.83 16.55
C CYS A 49 68.06 2.93 17.36
N SER A 50 69.19 2.60 16.72
CA SER A 50 70.53 2.97 17.18
C SER A 50 70.85 4.46 16.96
N SER A 51 71.87 4.99 17.64
CA SER A 51 72.34 6.36 17.44
C SER A 51 73.12 6.51 16.13
N GLY A 52 72.74 7.49 15.32
CA GLY A 52 73.40 7.91 14.08
C GLY A 52 74.65 8.78 14.28
N GLN A 53 75.22 8.79 15.49
CA GLN A 53 76.36 9.63 15.84
C GLN A 53 77.56 9.40 14.91
N GLY A 54 78.15 10.50 14.43
CA GLY A 54 79.19 10.46 13.39
C GLY A 54 78.62 10.44 11.95
N GLY A 55 77.30 10.44 11.78
CA GLY A 55 76.63 10.33 10.48
C GLY A 55 76.49 8.90 10.00
N THR A 56 76.46 7.91 10.91
CA THR A 56 76.21 6.50 10.61
C THR A 56 74.77 6.27 10.15
N GLN A 57 74.52 5.21 9.38
CA GLN A 57 73.14 4.81 9.07
C GLN A 57 72.52 4.13 10.29
N VAL A 58 71.26 4.47 10.55
CA VAL A 58 70.40 3.96 11.60
C VAL A 58 69.37 3.01 10.99
N ASN A 59 69.22 1.84 11.60
CA ASN A 59 68.21 0.84 11.26
C ASN A 59 67.29 0.63 12.49
N CYS A 60 66.07 0.14 12.27
CA CYS A 60 65.07 -0.10 13.31
C CYS A 60 65.14 -1.53 13.89
N GLY A 61 64.67 -1.72 15.11
CA GLY A 61 64.66 -3.00 15.83
C GLY A 61 63.39 -3.88 15.68
N PRO A 62 62.16 -3.34 15.69
CA PRO A 62 60.94 -4.13 15.58
C PRO A 62 60.47 -4.24 14.12
N ASN A 63 60.13 -5.46 13.70
CA ASN A 63 59.55 -5.71 12.37
C ASN A 63 58.02 -5.54 12.33
N ALA A 64 57.37 -5.29 13.47
CA ALA A 64 55.91 -5.22 13.60
C ALA A 64 55.45 -4.00 14.42
N ILE A 65 54.49 -3.25 13.88
CA ILE A 65 53.85 -2.07 14.48
C ILE A 65 52.32 -2.19 14.41
N TYR A 66 51.61 -1.33 15.12
CA TYR A 66 50.15 -1.19 15.02
C TYR A 66 49.76 -0.34 13.79
N VAL A 67 48.51 -0.44 13.34
CA VAL A 67 48.00 0.29 12.14
C VAL A 67 47.88 1.80 12.34
N ASN A 68 47.86 2.25 13.58
CA ASN A 68 47.85 3.65 14.02
C ASN A 68 49.09 4.01 14.87
N GLU A 69 50.18 3.23 14.78
CA GLU A 69 51.41 3.48 15.53
C GLU A 69 52.06 4.83 15.16
N GLU A 70 52.39 5.64 16.17
CA GLU A 70 53.17 6.86 15.96
C GLU A 70 54.65 6.56 15.70
N ILE A 71 55.17 7.07 14.58
CA ILE A 71 56.58 6.95 14.23
C ILE A 71 57.31 8.20 14.73
N VAL A 72 57.96 8.10 15.88
CA VAL A 72 58.70 9.18 16.53
C VAL A 72 60.18 9.04 16.21
N VAL A 73 60.84 10.12 15.79
CA VAL A 73 62.28 10.19 15.56
C VAL A 73 62.87 11.34 16.37
N GLU A 74 63.82 11.04 17.27
CA GLU A 74 64.51 12.04 18.09
C GLU A 74 65.86 12.40 17.47
N PHE A 75 66.15 13.70 17.35
CA PHE A 75 67.39 14.23 16.78
C PHE A 75 68.28 14.86 17.85
N ALA A 76 69.58 15.02 17.55
CA ALA A 76 70.53 15.63 18.48
C ALA A 76 70.21 17.12 18.79
N GLN A 77 69.49 17.79 17.90
CA GLN A 77 69.15 19.22 17.92
C GLN A 77 67.65 19.43 17.65
N ALA A 78 67.11 20.58 18.07
CA ALA A 78 65.72 20.93 17.84
C ALA A 78 65.41 21.03 16.34
N VAL A 79 64.32 20.42 15.90
CA VAL A 79 63.93 20.27 14.49
C VAL A 79 63.26 21.54 13.98
N ASP A 80 63.61 21.95 12.76
CA ASP A 80 62.82 22.92 11.99
C ASP A 80 61.70 22.19 11.24
N LEU A 81 60.45 22.34 11.69
CA LEU A 81 59.30 21.67 11.09
C LEU A 81 59.07 22.10 9.62
N ALA A 82 59.50 23.29 9.20
CA ALA A 82 59.40 23.73 7.80
C ALA A 82 60.33 22.95 6.86
N SER A 83 61.35 22.27 7.39
CA SER A 83 62.21 21.35 6.65
C SER A 83 61.62 19.93 6.49
N VAL A 84 60.50 19.64 7.16
CA VAL A 84 59.84 18.33 7.14
C VAL A 84 58.81 18.29 6.03
N THR A 85 58.98 17.33 5.13
CA THR A 85 58.09 17.07 4.00
C THR A 85 57.97 15.56 3.81
N LYS A 86 56.99 15.13 3.01
CA LYS A 86 56.86 13.74 2.54
C LYS A 86 58.10 13.22 1.77
N SER A 87 59.07 14.08 1.45
CA SER A 87 60.36 13.71 0.83
C SER A 87 61.54 13.63 1.81
N THR A 88 61.45 14.30 2.97
CA THR A 88 62.52 14.35 3.99
C THR A 88 62.23 13.45 5.21
N PHE A 89 60.97 13.12 5.47
CA PHE A 89 60.56 12.00 6.32
C PHE A 89 59.56 11.13 5.54
N LYS A 90 60.07 10.14 4.81
CA LYS A 90 59.25 9.27 3.98
C LYS A 90 58.70 8.11 4.80
N VAL A 91 57.40 7.88 4.66
CA VAL A 91 56.76 6.60 4.96
C VAL A 91 56.11 6.14 3.64
N VAL A 92 56.36 4.91 3.21
CA VAL A 92 55.92 4.41 1.89
C VAL A 92 55.48 2.95 2.01
N ASN A 93 54.24 2.65 1.60
CA ASN A 93 53.77 1.26 1.46
C ASN A 93 54.55 0.59 0.32
N LEU A 94 55.26 -0.50 0.61
CA LEU A 94 56.14 -1.18 -0.35
C LEU A 94 55.39 -1.91 -1.48
N ALA A 95 54.11 -2.25 -1.29
CA ALA A 95 53.30 -2.91 -2.31
C ALA A 95 52.69 -1.90 -3.30
N THR A 96 52.32 -0.69 -2.84
CA THR A 96 51.62 0.31 -3.67
C THR A 96 52.48 1.50 -4.08
N GLY A 97 53.65 1.69 -3.45
CA GLY A 97 54.53 2.85 -3.64
C GLY A 97 53.95 4.18 -3.11
N LYS A 98 52.79 4.14 -2.44
CA LYS A 98 52.10 5.35 -1.93
C LYS A 98 52.54 5.67 -0.51
N THR A 99 52.56 6.96 -0.18
CA THR A 99 52.69 7.42 1.21
C THR A 99 51.33 7.32 1.93
N PRO A 100 51.26 6.68 3.11
CA PRO A 100 50.04 6.59 3.90
C PRO A 100 49.51 7.97 4.33
N ILE A 101 48.23 8.02 4.72
CA ILE A 101 47.60 9.25 5.19
C ILE A 101 48.03 9.51 6.64
N GLY A 102 48.56 10.70 6.90
CA GLY A 102 49.09 11.08 8.21
C GLY A 102 49.65 12.50 8.22
N THR A 103 49.96 12.98 9.42
CA THR A 103 50.46 14.34 9.67
C THR A 103 51.85 14.29 10.33
N TYR A 104 52.60 15.39 10.21
CA TYR A 104 53.89 15.55 10.86
C TYR A 104 53.80 16.68 11.89
N SER A 105 54.24 16.42 13.12
CA SER A 105 54.23 17.38 14.23
C SER A 105 55.49 17.22 15.09
N LEU A 106 55.81 18.26 15.86
CA LEU A 106 56.83 18.14 16.91
C LEU A 106 56.16 17.71 18.22
N ASP A 107 56.86 16.94 19.04
CA ASP A 107 56.47 16.65 20.43
C ASP A 107 56.39 17.99 21.21
N PRO A 108 55.22 18.36 21.78
CA PRO A 108 55.05 19.61 22.52
C PRO A 108 55.99 19.74 23.73
N SER A 109 56.47 18.62 24.27
CA SER A 109 57.38 18.55 25.42
C SER A 109 58.87 18.48 25.02
N ASN A 110 59.18 18.15 23.75
CA ASN A 110 60.55 17.99 23.28
C ASN A 110 60.68 18.35 21.78
N SER A 111 61.10 19.59 21.49
CA SER A 111 61.31 20.09 20.12
C SER A 111 62.38 19.36 19.28
N LYS A 112 63.08 18.37 19.85
CA LYS A 112 63.98 17.46 19.13
C LYS A 112 63.29 16.22 18.55
N ARG A 113 62.05 15.94 18.98
CA ARG A 113 61.26 14.79 18.52
C ARG A 113 60.30 15.22 17.43
N LEU A 114 60.40 14.55 16.29
CA LEU A 114 59.50 14.66 15.17
C LEU A 114 58.61 13.41 15.13
N ILE A 115 57.30 13.63 15.09
CA ILE A 115 56.28 12.59 15.08
C ILE A 115 55.66 12.56 13.68
N PHE A 116 55.59 11.37 13.09
CA PHE A 116 54.60 11.08 12.04
C PHE A 116 53.44 10.32 12.69
N ARG A 117 52.25 10.92 12.65
CA ARG A 117 51.00 10.35 13.16
C ARG A 117 50.17 9.85 11.97
N PRO A 118 50.00 8.53 11.79
CA PRO A 118 49.02 7.99 10.85
C PRO A 118 47.64 8.53 11.20
N GLN A 119 46.87 8.97 10.22
CA GLN A 119 45.55 9.53 10.48
C GLN A 119 44.54 8.38 10.68
N VAL A 120 43.79 8.39 11.77
CA VAL A 120 42.57 7.57 11.89
C VAL A 120 41.41 8.33 11.24
N THR A 121 40.71 7.69 10.32
CA THR A 121 39.52 8.20 9.60
C THR A 121 38.49 7.07 9.48
N PHE A 122 37.38 7.29 8.78
CA PHE A 122 36.28 6.32 8.70
C PHE A 122 35.69 6.29 7.29
N ASP A 123 35.16 5.14 6.90
CA ASP A 123 34.39 5.03 5.66
C ASP A 123 32.97 5.58 5.79
N SER A 124 32.22 5.57 4.69
CA SER A 124 30.80 5.99 4.64
C SER A 124 29.85 5.13 5.50
N THR A 125 30.33 4.01 6.05
CA THR A 125 29.60 3.13 6.96
C THR A 125 30.11 3.20 8.41
N GLY A 126 31.07 4.08 8.70
CA GLY A 126 31.63 4.31 10.03
C GLY A 126 32.76 3.36 10.43
N ASN A 127 33.20 2.44 9.57
CA ASN A 127 34.32 1.53 9.89
C ASN A 127 35.63 2.32 9.94
N PRO A 128 36.56 1.99 10.87
CA PRO A 128 37.85 2.65 10.96
C PRO A 128 38.74 2.37 9.74
N ILE A 129 39.11 3.45 9.05
CA ILE A 129 40.20 3.51 8.08
C ILE A 129 41.44 4.04 8.79
N PHE A 130 42.44 3.20 8.96
CA PHE A 130 43.72 3.59 9.55
C PHE A 130 44.69 4.12 8.49
N GLY A 131 45.58 5.02 8.89
CA GLY A 131 46.61 5.56 8.01
C GLY A 131 47.55 4.47 7.46
N LEU A 132 47.78 3.38 8.20
CA LEU A 132 48.54 2.22 7.75
C LEU A 132 47.61 1.01 7.53
N ASP A 133 47.67 0.41 6.35
CA ASP A 133 46.93 -0.81 6.00
C ASP A 133 47.37 -2.03 6.85
N GLN A 134 46.41 -2.74 7.46
CA GLN A 134 46.62 -3.97 8.24
C GLN A 134 47.43 -5.01 7.44
N GLY A 135 48.54 -5.47 8.01
CA GLY A 135 49.44 -6.47 7.43
C GLY A 135 50.35 -5.97 6.30
N ALA A 136 50.27 -4.70 5.89
CA ALA A 136 51.14 -4.16 4.86
C ALA A 136 52.54 -3.78 5.38
N SER A 137 53.53 -3.85 4.49
CA SER A 137 54.92 -3.49 4.76
C SER A 137 55.20 -2.04 4.36
N TYR A 138 55.71 -1.25 5.30
CA TYR A 138 56.07 0.16 5.12
C TYR A 138 57.57 0.37 5.23
N GLN A 139 58.14 1.07 4.27
CA GLN A 139 59.51 1.55 4.33
C GLN A 139 59.53 2.97 4.90
N ILE A 140 60.39 3.18 5.90
CA ILE A 140 60.63 4.45 6.57
C ILE A 140 62.03 4.92 6.19
N ASP A 141 62.13 6.08 5.54
CA ASP A 141 63.38 6.66 5.01
C ASP A 141 63.47 8.15 5.40
N VAL A 142 64.39 8.47 6.31
CA VAL A 142 64.80 9.85 6.62
C VAL A 142 66.21 10.02 6.07
N PRO A 143 66.40 10.77 4.96
CA PRO A 143 67.71 10.89 4.33
C PRO A 143 68.75 11.58 5.22
N GLY A 144 69.94 10.99 5.30
CA GLY A 144 71.11 11.58 5.97
C GLY A 144 72.09 12.15 4.96
N SER A 145 72.65 13.33 5.22
CA SER A 145 73.57 14.00 4.29
C SER A 145 74.88 13.24 4.04
N THR A 146 75.21 12.23 4.86
CA THR A 146 76.38 11.37 4.67
C THR A 146 76.09 10.22 3.70
N GLN A 147 74.88 9.64 3.73
CA GLN A 147 74.47 8.54 2.85
C GLN A 147 73.83 9.02 1.54
N ASN A 148 73.16 10.17 1.58
CA ASN A 148 72.35 10.70 0.48
C ASN A 148 72.78 12.14 0.14
N PRO A 149 73.99 12.37 -0.37
CA PRO A 149 74.41 13.71 -0.78
C PRO A 149 73.52 14.22 -1.93
N GLY A 150 73.03 15.46 -1.81
CA GLY A 150 72.26 16.13 -2.87
C GLY A 150 70.75 15.98 -2.82
N VAL A 151 70.17 15.31 -1.82
CA VAL A 151 68.71 15.36 -1.56
C VAL A 151 68.36 16.39 -0.50
N SER A 152 67.07 16.69 -0.33
CA SER A 152 66.62 17.50 0.81
C SER A 152 66.73 16.70 2.11
N HIS A 153 67.06 17.37 3.20
CA HIS A 153 67.19 16.79 4.54
C HIS A 153 66.36 17.59 5.54
N ILE A 154 65.91 16.91 6.59
CA ILE A 154 65.44 17.57 7.81
C ILE A 154 66.61 18.39 8.38
N LYS A 155 66.32 19.62 8.82
CA LYS A 155 67.28 20.55 9.39
C LYS A 155 66.95 20.83 10.85
N SER A 156 67.96 21.25 11.61
CA SER A 156 67.73 21.87 12.90
C SER A 156 67.30 23.33 12.72
N GLN A 157 66.78 23.94 13.79
CA GLN A 157 66.49 25.39 13.83
C GLN A 157 67.74 26.26 13.58
N ALA A 158 68.95 25.71 13.73
CA ALA A 158 70.21 26.35 13.37
C ALA A 158 70.62 26.12 11.88
N GLY A 159 69.73 25.54 11.06
CA GLY A 159 69.93 25.30 9.63
C GLY A 159 70.80 24.07 9.29
N LEU A 160 71.24 23.29 10.28
CA LEU A 160 72.14 22.15 10.08
C LEU A 160 71.37 20.90 9.62
N SER A 161 71.75 20.33 8.48
CA SER A 161 71.14 19.12 7.94
C SER A 161 71.40 17.88 8.81
N ASN A 162 70.38 17.02 8.92
CA ASN A 162 70.52 15.65 9.44
C ASN A 162 71.59 14.88 8.64
N SER A 163 72.60 14.36 9.33
CA SER A 163 73.76 13.70 8.75
C SER A 163 73.68 12.17 8.72
N SER A 164 72.75 11.57 9.46
CA SER A 164 72.56 10.12 9.58
C SER A 164 71.26 9.67 8.93
N ARG A 165 71.31 8.70 8.01
CA ARG A 165 70.09 8.15 7.39
C ARG A 165 69.36 7.22 8.36
N LEU A 166 68.05 7.38 8.51
CA LEU A 166 67.17 6.31 9.02
C LEU A 166 66.64 5.52 7.83
N PHE A 167 66.80 4.19 7.83
CA PHE A 167 66.23 3.33 6.79
C PHE A 167 65.79 1.98 7.36
N CYS A 168 64.49 1.72 7.37
CA CYS A 168 63.97 0.43 7.84
C CYS A 168 62.62 0.06 7.22
N THR A 169 62.26 -1.22 7.33
CA THR A 169 60.95 -1.75 6.92
C THR A 169 60.23 -2.30 8.13
N VAL A 170 58.96 -1.94 8.29
CA VAL A 170 58.06 -2.40 9.35
C VAL A 170 56.78 -2.97 8.74
N VAL A 171 56.12 -3.90 9.42
CA VAL A 171 54.83 -4.46 9.01
C VAL A 171 53.75 -4.01 9.99
N ALA A 172 52.63 -3.49 9.51
CA ALA A 172 51.51 -3.04 10.36
C ALA A 172 50.63 -4.22 10.81
N SER A 173 51.20 -5.17 11.56
CA SER A 173 50.60 -6.46 11.90
C SER A 173 50.16 -6.64 13.35
N LYS A 174 50.39 -5.67 14.25
CA LYS A 174 49.99 -5.79 15.67
C LYS A 174 48.51 -5.53 15.94
N GLY A 175 47.72 -5.16 14.92
CA GLY A 175 46.36 -4.67 15.09
C GLY A 175 46.34 -3.19 15.43
N ILE A 176 45.38 -2.76 16.24
CA ILE A 176 45.13 -1.37 16.63
C ILE A 176 45.83 -1.09 17.97
N ASN A 177 46.52 0.04 18.09
CA ASN A 177 47.02 0.56 19.34
C ASN A 177 45.91 1.37 20.03
N ASP A 178 45.57 0.98 21.26
CA ASP A 178 44.74 1.78 22.15
C ASP A 178 45.58 2.96 22.68
N ALA A 179 45.09 4.19 22.45
CA ALA A 179 45.81 5.40 22.78
C ALA A 179 45.60 5.86 24.23
N VAL A 180 44.50 5.45 24.87
CA VAL A 180 44.16 5.75 26.26
C VAL A 180 43.82 4.44 26.97
N PRO A 181 44.83 3.64 27.37
CA PRO A 181 44.60 2.27 27.85
C PRO A 181 43.66 2.20 29.04
N GLY A 182 42.45 1.66 28.84
CA GLY A 182 41.43 1.58 29.87
C GLY A 182 40.04 1.37 29.30
N LYS A 183 39.02 1.72 30.08
CA LYS A 183 37.67 1.91 29.55
C LYS A 183 37.45 3.40 29.32
N PRO A 184 36.80 3.81 28.21
CA PRO A 184 36.46 5.21 27.99
C PRO A 184 35.29 5.62 28.91
N SER A 185 35.19 6.91 29.19
CA SER A 185 34.05 7.54 29.87
C SER A 185 33.40 8.60 28.99
N VAL A 186 32.11 8.90 29.22
CA VAL A 186 31.37 9.94 28.48
C VAL A 186 30.85 11.02 29.42
N ALA A 187 31.09 12.29 29.07
CA ALA A 187 30.45 13.44 29.68
C ALA A 187 29.38 13.99 28.74
N VAL A 188 28.11 13.97 29.17
CA VAL A 188 26.98 14.56 28.45
C VAL A 188 26.76 15.99 28.96
N THR A 189 26.72 16.94 28.03
CA THR A 189 26.57 18.38 28.32
C THR A 189 25.50 19.01 27.45
N VAL A 190 24.87 20.07 28.00
CA VAL A 190 23.77 20.83 27.40
C VAL A 190 23.93 22.32 27.70
N ASP A 191 23.14 23.15 27.04
CA ASP A 191 23.09 24.59 27.26
C ASP A 191 21.85 24.93 28.08
N LYS A 192 22.01 25.68 29.17
CA LYS A 192 20.95 26.06 30.11
C LYS A 192 20.53 27.51 29.95
N VAL A 193 19.23 27.79 30.00
CA VAL A 193 18.68 29.15 30.14
C VAL A 193 18.85 29.62 31.58
N THR A 194 19.42 30.81 31.78
CA THR A 194 19.64 31.40 33.11
C THR A 194 18.80 32.65 33.37
N SER A 195 18.25 33.27 32.32
CA SER A 195 17.26 34.33 32.45
C SER A 195 16.40 34.46 31.18
N TYR A 196 15.20 35.00 31.36
CA TYR A 196 14.26 35.35 30.31
C TYR A 196 14.03 36.87 30.28
N ASP A 197 13.57 37.41 29.16
CA ASP A 197 13.13 38.80 29.05
C ASP A 197 11.67 38.99 29.49
N ALA A 198 11.17 40.23 29.37
CA ALA A 198 9.80 40.58 29.74
C ALA A 198 8.70 39.92 28.86
N PHE A 199 9.09 39.24 27.78
CA PHE A 199 8.21 38.52 26.86
C PHE A 199 8.38 36.99 26.96
N GLY A 200 9.18 36.50 27.92
CA GLY A 200 9.44 35.07 28.08
C GLY A 200 10.46 34.50 27.09
N VAL A 201 11.23 35.34 26.41
CA VAL A 201 12.28 34.88 25.48
C VAL A 201 13.59 34.69 26.26
N PRO A 202 14.30 33.54 26.13
CA PRO A 202 15.62 33.33 26.72
C PRO A 202 16.62 34.43 26.33
N ASN A 203 17.22 35.08 27.34
CA ASN A 203 18.18 36.17 27.15
C ASN A 203 19.50 36.00 27.95
N GLY A 204 19.57 34.98 28.81
CA GLY A 204 20.78 34.58 29.51
C GLY A 204 21.01 33.08 29.39
N PHE A 205 22.27 32.66 29.21
CA PHE A 205 22.64 31.27 28.96
C PHE A 205 23.87 30.85 29.77
N ALA A 206 23.92 29.58 30.16
CA ALA A 206 25.10 28.88 30.65
C ALA A 206 25.39 27.69 29.72
N PHE A 207 26.46 27.79 28.93
CA PHE A 207 26.78 26.82 27.88
C PHE A 207 27.58 25.62 28.40
N GLY A 208 27.31 24.42 27.87
CA GLY A 208 28.08 23.21 28.16
C GLY A 208 28.05 22.76 29.63
N VAL A 209 26.94 22.95 30.34
CA VAL A 209 26.76 22.43 31.70
C VAL A 209 26.56 20.91 31.69
N PRO A 210 26.96 20.16 32.74
CA PRO A 210 26.65 18.74 32.85
C PRO A 210 25.13 18.52 32.77
N ALA A 211 24.70 17.56 31.95
CA ALA A 211 23.28 17.41 31.67
C ALA A 211 22.50 16.72 32.80
N ASP A 212 23.09 15.77 33.54
CA ASP A 212 22.30 14.91 34.43
C ASP A 212 21.68 15.66 35.61
N GLY A 213 20.34 15.57 35.71
CA GLY A 213 19.52 16.27 36.69
C GLY A 213 19.29 17.75 36.41
N GLU A 214 19.80 18.30 35.31
CA GLU A 214 19.73 19.73 35.01
C GLU A 214 18.31 20.19 34.60
N ILE A 215 18.01 21.46 34.86
CA ILE A 215 16.70 22.09 34.59
C ILE A 215 16.86 23.37 33.75
N ASP A 216 15.78 23.81 33.11
CA ASP A 216 15.76 24.95 32.17
C ASP A 216 16.74 24.77 31.00
N VAL A 217 16.87 23.53 30.50
CA VAL A 217 17.74 23.25 29.36
C VAL A 217 17.14 23.86 28.08
N PHE A 218 17.94 24.66 27.38
CA PHE A 218 17.52 25.46 26.23
C PHE A 218 16.97 24.58 25.09
N ARG A 219 15.85 24.99 24.50
CA ARG A 219 15.13 24.23 23.47
C ARG A 219 16.00 23.88 22.26
N ASP A 220 16.92 24.74 21.86
CA ASP A 220 17.82 24.53 20.72
C ASP A 220 19.24 24.11 21.16
N THR A 221 19.39 23.54 22.37
CA THR A 221 20.67 23.00 22.88
C THR A 221 21.28 21.98 21.93
N LEU A 222 22.61 22.03 21.80
CA LEU A 222 23.39 20.95 21.17
C LEU A 222 23.79 19.94 22.25
N ILE A 223 23.04 18.85 22.38
CA ILE A 223 23.40 17.77 23.32
C ILE A 223 24.77 17.22 22.90
N THR A 224 25.78 17.48 23.71
CA THR A 224 27.18 17.22 23.38
C THR A 224 27.74 16.14 24.29
N LEU A 225 28.03 14.99 23.70
CA LEU A 225 28.65 13.84 24.34
C LEU A 225 30.16 13.88 24.06
N THR A 226 30.96 14.12 25.10
CA THR A 226 32.43 14.12 25.01
C THR A 226 32.97 12.86 25.64
N PHE A 227 33.59 12.01 24.84
CA PHE A 227 34.35 10.85 25.29
C PHE A 227 35.81 11.27 25.54
N ASP A 228 36.42 10.73 26.59
CA ASP A 228 37.81 10.98 26.98
C ASP A 228 38.84 10.13 26.20
N ASP A 229 38.39 9.41 25.17
CA ASP A 229 39.19 8.56 24.29
C ASP A 229 38.81 8.70 22.79
N VAL A 230 39.60 8.09 21.93
CA VAL A 230 39.37 7.91 20.49
C VAL A 230 38.45 6.70 20.27
N MET A 231 37.18 6.99 20.05
CA MET A 231 36.12 6.00 19.99
C MET A 231 36.00 5.33 18.61
N ASN A 232 35.34 4.17 18.53
CA ASN A 232 34.95 3.53 17.27
C ASN A 232 33.62 4.10 16.73
N PRO A 233 33.61 4.89 15.63
CA PRO A 233 32.41 5.56 15.13
C PRO A 233 31.33 4.66 14.58
N ALA A 234 31.67 3.43 14.16
CA ALA A 234 30.68 2.42 13.82
C ALA A 234 29.73 2.12 15.00
N THR A 235 30.16 2.38 16.24
CA THR A 235 29.32 2.29 17.44
C THR A 235 28.65 3.61 17.83
N LEU A 236 29.02 4.75 17.22
CA LEU A 236 28.56 6.09 17.61
C LEU A 236 27.64 6.77 16.60
N VAL A 237 28.07 6.97 15.35
CA VAL A 237 27.35 7.78 14.35
C VAL A 237 27.69 7.28 12.94
N ASN A 238 26.67 7.04 12.11
CA ASN A 238 26.86 6.92 10.67
C ASN A 238 27.01 8.34 10.07
N PRO A 239 28.19 8.71 9.52
CA PRO A 239 28.45 10.08 9.07
C PRO A 239 27.73 10.47 7.77
N VAL A 240 27.11 9.51 7.06
CA VAL A 240 26.34 9.77 5.83
C VAL A 240 24.87 9.98 6.13
N THR A 241 24.28 9.21 7.04
CA THR A 241 22.85 9.34 7.40
C THR A 241 22.60 10.30 8.57
N GLY A 242 23.62 10.62 9.37
CA GLY A 242 23.46 11.41 10.59
C GLY A 242 22.71 10.68 11.70
N VAL A 243 22.60 9.35 11.64
CA VAL A 243 21.89 8.52 12.62
C VAL A 243 22.90 7.76 13.50
N SER A 244 22.60 7.61 14.78
CA SER A 244 23.37 6.73 15.68
C SER A 244 22.80 5.30 15.68
N PRO A 245 23.66 4.26 15.63
CA PRO A 245 23.22 2.87 15.79
C PRO A 245 23.08 2.44 17.26
N THR A 246 23.52 3.25 18.24
CA THR A 246 23.50 2.87 19.68
C THR A 246 23.02 3.96 20.63
N ILE A 247 23.30 5.24 20.33
CA ILE A 247 22.88 6.38 21.15
C ILE A 247 21.44 6.71 20.78
N SER A 248 20.57 6.85 21.77
CA SER A 248 19.22 7.35 21.57
C SER A 248 18.97 8.56 22.45
N VAL A 249 18.28 9.56 21.88
CA VAL A 249 17.73 10.69 22.61
C VAL A 249 16.22 10.51 22.61
N LEU A 250 15.65 10.38 23.80
CA LEU A 250 14.24 10.12 24.03
C LEU A 250 13.63 11.28 24.82
N VAL A 251 12.33 11.48 24.68
CA VAL A 251 11.52 12.27 25.61
C VAL A 251 10.65 11.32 26.39
N ASP A 252 10.52 11.61 27.67
CA ASP A 252 9.84 10.90 28.74
C ASP A 252 8.63 11.77 29.14
N PRO A 253 7.42 11.46 28.62
CA PRO A 253 6.30 12.40 28.68
C PRO A 253 5.61 12.55 30.02
N ASP A 254 5.77 11.61 30.96
CA ASP A 254 5.26 11.76 32.33
C ASP A 254 6.35 12.18 33.35
N GLY A 255 7.62 12.04 33.00
CA GLY A 255 8.76 12.48 33.81
C GLY A 255 9.31 11.40 34.77
N ASP A 256 8.72 10.20 34.81
CA ASP A 256 9.24 9.04 35.54
C ASP A 256 10.16 8.18 34.68
N VAL A 257 11.41 8.62 34.58
CA VAL A 257 12.51 7.91 33.89
C VAL A 257 12.83 6.50 34.42
N THR A 258 12.13 6.02 35.46
CA THR A 258 12.21 4.62 35.90
C THR A 258 11.27 3.71 35.12
N ASP A 259 10.18 4.24 34.58
CA ASP A 259 9.48 3.61 33.45
C ASP A 259 10.25 3.90 32.14
N THR A 260 10.08 3.00 31.18
CA THR A 260 10.53 3.18 29.79
C THR A 260 9.41 2.85 28.80
N SER A 261 8.20 2.54 29.30
CA SER A 261 7.01 2.22 28.53
C SER A 261 6.41 3.44 27.82
N ASP A 262 6.77 4.66 28.21
CA ASP A 262 6.28 5.95 27.70
C ASP A 262 7.31 6.73 26.83
N GLN A 263 8.60 6.44 27.03
CA GLN A 263 9.71 7.11 26.35
C GLN A 263 9.65 6.99 24.81
N THR A 264 9.62 8.14 24.14
CA THR A 264 9.49 8.30 22.68
C THR A 264 10.77 8.90 22.09
N VAL A 265 11.20 8.49 20.88
CA VAL A 265 12.41 9.04 20.23
C VAL A 265 12.23 10.51 19.85
N VAL A 266 13.23 11.35 20.17
CA VAL A 266 13.34 12.72 19.67
C VAL A 266 14.03 12.70 18.31
N SER A 267 13.34 13.18 17.26
CA SER A 267 13.92 13.26 15.92
C SER A 267 15.00 14.35 15.83
N GLY A 268 16.18 14.00 15.31
CA GLY A 268 17.31 14.90 15.13
C GLY A 268 18.48 14.24 14.44
N THR A 269 19.58 14.97 14.26
CA THR A 269 20.79 14.50 13.55
C THR A 269 22.01 14.47 14.47
N PHE A 270 22.76 13.39 14.40
CA PHE A 270 24.06 13.22 15.06
C PHE A 270 25.20 13.65 14.14
N GLN A 271 26.20 14.32 14.72
CA GLN A 271 27.48 14.65 14.10
C GLN A 271 28.62 14.14 14.99
N ILE A 272 29.75 13.74 14.39
CA ILE A 272 30.92 13.26 15.11
C ILE A 272 32.19 14.01 14.70
N ASN A 273 33.02 14.35 15.67
CA ASN A 273 34.36 14.90 15.50
C ASN A 273 35.36 14.14 16.38
N ILE A 274 36.50 13.74 15.82
CA ILE A 274 37.56 13.04 16.57
C ILE A 274 38.79 13.92 16.64
N ASP A 275 39.17 14.30 17.85
CA ASP A 275 40.39 15.05 18.13
C ASP A 275 41.51 14.08 18.56
N GLN A 276 42.28 13.62 17.56
CA GLN A 276 43.48 12.81 17.76
C GLN A 276 44.64 13.58 18.43
N SER A 277 44.51 14.90 18.68
CA SER A 277 45.51 15.69 19.41
C SER A 277 45.23 15.76 20.91
N SER A 278 43.96 15.84 21.31
CA SER A 278 43.52 15.73 22.70
C SER A 278 43.17 14.31 23.14
N LEU A 279 43.18 13.34 22.21
CA LEU A 279 42.70 11.96 22.38
C LEU A 279 41.23 11.92 22.84
N LYS A 280 40.34 12.64 22.15
CA LYS A 280 38.91 12.71 22.49
C LYS A 280 38.00 12.52 21.29
N THR A 281 36.79 12.05 21.56
CA THR A 281 35.71 11.98 20.57
C THR A 281 34.53 12.81 21.04
N ILE A 282 33.99 13.63 20.15
CA ILE A 282 32.87 14.51 20.44
C ILE A 282 31.73 14.14 19.49
N VAL A 283 30.59 13.72 20.06
CA VAL A 283 29.33 13.52 19.34
C VAL A 283 28.37 14.64 19.72
N LYS A 284 27.71 15.23 18.73
CA LYS A 284 26.68 16.26 18.93
C LYS A 284 25.37 15.80 18.34
N PHE A 285 24.29 15.87 19.11
CA PHE A 285 22.93 15.69 18.62
C PHE A 285 22.24 17.06 18.49
N THR A 286 21.67 17.31 17.31
CA THR A 286 20.86 18.50 17.00
C THR A 286 19.41 18.07 16.83
N PRO A 287 18.48 18.46 17.72
CA PRO A 287 17.06 18.19 17.54
C PRO A 287 16.51 18.85 16.26
N SER A 288 15.68 18.13 15.50
CA SER A 288 15.18 18.60 14.19
C SER A 288 14.15 19.74 14.28
N GLY A 289 13.53 19.92 15.44
CA GLY A 289 12.59 21.00 15.75
C GLY A 289 12.66 21.36 17.22
N GLY A 290 13.88 21.57 17.73
CA GLY A 290 14.15 21.79 19.16
C GLY A 290 13.78 20.60 20.05
N LEU A 291 13.99 20.79 21.35
CA LEU A 291 13.45 19.93 22.41
C LEU A 291 12.01 20.35 22.72
N PRO A 292 11.14 19.40 23.12
CA PRO A 292 9.79 19.71 23.57
C PRO A 292 9.80 20.49 24.88
N SER A 293 8.72 21.23 25.14
CA SER A 293 8.47 21.88 26.43
C SER A 293 8.46 20.87 27.57
N SER A 294 8.98 21.26 28.74
CA SER A 294 8.84 20.47 29.98
C SER A 294 7.39 20.25 30.42
N GLY A 295 6.45 21.06 29.89
CA GLY A 295 5.03 20.95 30.18
C GLY A 295 4.66 21.38 31.61
N THR A 296 3.35 21.42 31.89
CA THR A 296 2.80 21.87 33.18
C THR A 296 2.30 20.72 34.06
N GLY A 297 2.81 19.51 33.85
CA GLY A 297 2.44 18.31 34.61
C GLY A 297 2.93 18.34 36.07
N THR A 298 2.41 17.42 36.90
CA THR A 298 2.86 17.24 38.29
C THR A 298 4.33 16.82 38.39
N LEU A 299 4.82 16.14 37.36
CA LEU A 299 6.24 15.94 37.07
C LEU A 299 6.52 16.59 35.70
N PRO A 300 7.65 17.30 35.52
CA PRO A 300 8.02 17.86 34.24
C PRO A 300 8.59 16.78 33.32
N ARG A 301 8.31 16.88 32.02
CA ARG A 301 8.86 15.99 31.00
C ARG A 301 10.38 16.02 31.02
N ARG A 302 10.99 14.87 30.79
CA ARG A 302 12.45 14.73 30.74
C ARG A 302 12.92 14.34 29.34
N VAL A 303 14.11 14.80 28.99
CA VAL A 303 14.87 14.26 27.86
C VAL A 303 15.89 13.27 28.42
N VAL A 304 15.90 12.06 27.87
CA VAL A 304 16.72 10.93 28.30
C VAL A 304 17.70 10.58 27.20
N VAL A 305 18.99 10.71 27.48
CA VAL A 305 20.09 10.34 26.58
C VAL A 305 20.63 8.99 27.02
N LYS A 306 20.42 7.94 26.20
CA LYS A 306 20.90 6.57 26.51
C LYS A 306 22.21 6.29 25.78
N THR A 307 23.22 5.88 26.54
CA THR A 307 24.55 5.49 26.07
C THR A 307 24.86 4.07 26.54
N PRO A 308 24.67 3.03 25.69
CA PRO A 308 24.82 1.63 26.09
C PRO A 308 26.29 1.18 26.17
N ALA A 309 26.53 0.07 26.88
CA ALA A 309 27.85 -0.57 26.99
C ALA A 309 28.39 -1.16 25.67
N THR A 310 27.60 -1.13 24.59
CA THR A 310 28.01 -1.51 23.23
C THR A 310 28.73 -0.39 22.48
N ILE A 311 28.81 0.81 23.05
CA ILE A 311 29.75 1.85 22.63
C ILE A 311 31.16 1.39 22.98
N LEU A 312 32.04 1.32 21.97
CA LEU A 312 33.41 0.83 22.09
C LEU A 312 34.43 1.90 21.69
N ASP A 313 35.59 1.87 22.32
CA ASP A 313 36.78 2.57 21.84
C ASP A 313 37.44 1.83 20.64
N LEU A 314 38.58 2.35 20.17
CA LEU A 314 39.42 1.66 19.18
C LEU A 314 40.16 0.42 19.73
N GLY A 315 40.37 0.34 21.05
CA GLY A 315 40.91 -0.83 21.76
C GLY A 315 39.91 -1.99 21.93
N SER A 316 38.63 -1.75 21.62
CA SER A 316 37.47 -2.61 21.90
C SER A 316 37.08 -2.73 23.38
N ASN A 317 37.46 -1.77 24.23
CA ASN A 317 36.92 -1.69 25.58
C ASN A 317 35.53 -1.02 25.57
N SER A 318 34.66 -1.45 26.48
CA SER A 318 33.31 -0.88 26.63
C SER A 318 33.28 0.33 27.56
N LEU A 319 32.41 1.28 27.24
CA LEU A 319 32.11 2.47 28.03
C LEU A 319 31.98 2.16 29.53
N GLU A 320 32.70 2.89 30.38
CA GLU A 320 32.72 2.69 31.83
C GLU A 320 31.40 3.13 32.47
N ASN A 321 30.95 4.34 32.18
CA ASN A 321 29.75 4.96 32.72
C ASN A 321 28.55 4.86 31.76
N PHE A 322 28.34 3.67 31.20
CA PHE A 322 27.14 3.39 30.40
C PHE A 322 25.86 3.52 31.23
N GLY A 323 24.75 3.88 30.59
CA GLY A 323 23.48 4.13 31.27
C GLY A 323 22.63 5.18 30.54
N SER A 324 21.85 5.91 31.32
CA SER A 324 20.98 7.00 30.87
C SER A 324 21.29 8.27 31.65
N VAL A 325 21.38 9.40 30.95
CA VAL A 325 21.43 10.75 31.55
C VAL A 325 20.09 11.42 31.29
N SER A 326 19.50 12.11 32.28
CA SER A 326 18.20 12.78 32.11
C SER A 326 18.20 14.24 32.56
N PHE A 327 17.45 15.09 31.85
CA PHE A 327 17.32 16.51 32.16
C PHE A 327 15.95 17.07 31.78
N VAL A 328 15.60 18.24 32.32
CA VAL A 328 14.33 18.93 32.09
C VAL A 328 14.54 20.12 31.13
N PRO A 329 13.88 20.15 29.95
CA PRO A 329 13.89 21.31 29.06
C PRO A 329 13.30 22.57 29.71
N GLU A 330 13.49 23.73 29.08
CA GLU A 330 12.79 24.96 29.45
C GLU A 330 11.25 24.80 29.34
N LEU A 331 10.53 25.47 30.22
CA LEU A 331 9.07 25.55 30.14
C LEU A 331 8.66 26.55 29.07
N ILE A 332 8.24 26.05 27.92
CA ILE A 332 7.58 26.85 26.88
C ILE A 332 6.08 26.77 27.13
N ILE A 333 5.48 27.89 27.54
CA ILE A 333 4.02 28.04 27.60
C ILE A 333 3.54 28.47 26.22
N PHE A 334 2.93 27.55 25.49
CA PHE A 334 2.18 27.91 24.29
C PHE A 334 0.84 28.51 24.70
N SER A 335 0.45 29.61 24.05
CA SER A 335 -0.91 30.13 24.18
C SER A 335 -1.89 29.16 23.51
N GLU A 336 -3.14 29.18 23.97
CA GLU A 336 -4.25 28.56 23.25
C GLU A 336 -4.31 29.09 21.81
N THR A 337 -4.64 28.20 20.87
CA THR A 337 -4.68 28.52 19.45
C THR A 337 -5.91 27.93 18.78
N ILE A 338 -6.40 28.61 17.75
CA ILE A 338 -7.50 28.17 16.91
C ILE A 338 -6.90 27.49 15.67
N ILE A 339 -7.09 26.18 15.55
CA ILE A 339 -6.62 25.41 14.38
C ILE A 339 -7.56 25.71 13.18
N PRO A 340 -7.04 25.89 11.95
CA PRO A 340 -5.67 25.64 11.51
C PRO A 340 -4.71 26.85 11.48
N ASP A 341 -5.18 28.09 11.55
CA ASP A 341 -4.39 29.29 11.20
C ASP A 341 -4.43 30.43 12.25
N GLY A 342 -4.94 30.16 13.45
CA GLY A 342 -5.19 31.16 14.49
C GLY A 342 -6.55 31.85 14.36
N THR A 343 -7.29 31.64 13.26
CA THR A 343 -8.64 32.20 13.03
C THR A 343 -9.72 31.17 12.72
N GLY A 344 -9.33 29.97 12.29
CA GLY A 344 -10.24 28.89 11.91
C GLY A 344 -10.37 28.78 10.38
N GLU A 345 -10.81 27.62 9.88
CA GLU A 345 -10.92 27.38 8.44
C GLU A 345 -12.08 28.19 7.84
N GLN A 346 -11.71 29.20 7.04
CA GLN A 346 -12.64 30.09 6.34
C GLN A 346 -13.05 29.57 4.96
N PHE A 347 -12.46 28.46 4.49
CA PHE A 347 -12.69 27.87 3.17
C PHE A 347 -12.51 28.89 2.03
N THR A 348 -11.62 29.86 2.19
CA THR A 348 -11.26 30.83 1.13
C THR A 348 -10.24 30.24 0.16
N LEU A 349 -9.37 29.36 0.66
CA LEU A 349 -8.28 28.71 -0.07
C LEU A 349 -8.39 27.19 0.06
N THR A 350 -7.97 26.45 -0.96
CA THR A 350 -7.95 24.97 -0.97
C THR A 350 -6.68 24.38 -0.34
N LYS A 351 -5.88 25.18 0.38
CA LYS A 351 -4.60 24.74 0.98
C LYS A 351 -4.77 23.53 1.91
N ASN A 352 -5.87 23.50 2.65
CA ASN A 352 -6.17 22.47 3.65
C ASN A 352 -7.15 21.40 3.10
N GLU A 353 -7.50 21.42 1.81
CA GLU A 353 -8.38 20.42 1.17
C GLU A 353 -7.59 19.14 0.85
N ASP A 354 -7.98 17.99 1.44
CA ASP A 354 -7.55 16.69 0.91
C ASP A 354 -8.38 16.39 -0.34
N THR A 355 -7.87 16.80 -1.50
CA THR A 355 -8.56 16.71 -2.79
C THR A 355 -8.93 15.29 -3.18
N ARG A 356 -8.12 14.29 -2.78
CA ARG A 356 -8.35 12.87 -3.12
C ARG A 356 -9.62 12.36 -2.42
N ARG A 357 -9.90 12.84 -1.21
CA ARG A 357 -11.02 12.41 -0.35
C ARG A 357 -12.15 13.43 -0.25
N SER A 358 -12.11 14.47 -1.08
CA SER A 358 -13.06 15.59 -1.08
C SER A 358 -13.85 15.68 -2.38
N GLY A 359 -15.18 15.66 -2.25
CA GLY A 359 -16.12 15.89 -3.35
C GLY A 359 -16.91 17.19 -3.21
N ALA A 360 -17.07 17.70 -1.99
CA ALA A 360 -17.70 18.99 -1.72
C ALA A 360 -16.94 20.15 -2.37
N ILE A 361 -17.65 21.25 -2.62
CA ILE A 361 -17.08 22.46 -3.24
C ILE A 361 -16.38 23.25 -2.13
N TRP A 362 -15.05 23.14 -2.08
CA TRP A 362 -14.17 23.92 -1.20
C TRP A 362 -13.72 25.20 -1.91
N GLY A 363 -13.86 26.36 -1.26
CA GLY A 363 -13.39 27.65 -1.79
C GLY A 363 -14.44 28.75 -1.74
N LEU A 364 -14.04 29.96 -2.13
CA LEU A 364 -14.93 31.14 -2.19
C LEU A 364 -15.56 31.55 -0.83
N GLY A 365 -14.95 31.16 0.29
CA GLY A 365 -15.36 31.57 1.64
C GLY A 365 -16.38 30.63 2.31
N GLY A 366 -16.54 29.40 1.81
CA GLY A 366 -17.36 28.38 2.45
C GLY A 366 -17.19 27.00 1.82
N LEU A 367 -17.53 25.95 2.56
CA LEU A 367 -17.66 24.60 2.05
C LEU A 367 -19.12 24.32 1.70
N ARG A 368 -19.41 23.86 0.48
CA ARG A 368 -20.78 23.61 0.01
C ARG A 368 -20.92 22.18 -0.52
N PRO A 369 -22.10 21.54 -0.41
CA PRO A 369 -22.31 20.24 -1.02
C PRO A 369 -22.14 20.28 -2.54
N SER A 370 -21.62 19.18 -3.09
CA SER A 370 -21.44 18.96 -4.52
C SER A 370 -22.51 18.00 -5.05
N LEU A 371 -22.45 17.63 -6.34
CA LEU A 371 -23.47 16.85 -7.03
C LEU A 371 -23.72 15.46 -6.43
N GLY A 372 -22.74 14.86 -5.74
CA GLY A 372 -22.90 13.63 -4.97
C GLY A 372 -21.54 13.10 -4.46
N GLY A 373 -21.41 11.77 -4.41
CA GLY A 373 -20.15 11.07 -4.09
C GLY A 373 -20.28 10.02 -2.98
N GLY A 374 -21.40 9.99 -2.26
CA GLY A 374 -21.56 9.09 -1.11
C GLY A 374 -20.92 9.65 0.16
N SER A 375 -21.12 8.95 1.28
CA SER A 375 -20.61 9.35 2.59
C SER A 375 -19.11 9.11 2.76
N GLY A 376 -18.58 8.10 2.07
CA GLY A 376 -17.22 7.60 2.25
C GLY A 376 -16.98 6.87 3.56
N ARG A 377 -18.02 6.23 4.12
CA ARG A 377 -17.94 5.50 5.41
C ARG A 377 -16.97 4.33 5.44
N LEU A 378 -16.63 3.74 4.29
CA LEU A 378 -15.73 2.59 4.20
C LEU A 378 -14.24 2.96 4.17
N GLY A 379 -13.90 4.26 4.24
CA GLY A 379 -12.51 4.71 4.11
C GLY A 379 -12.02 4.62 2.66
N ASP A 380 -10.72 4.51 2.45
CA ASP A 380 -10.17 4.38 1.10
C ASP A 380 -10.17 2.92 0.63
N LEU A 381 -10.42 2.71 -0.66
CA LEU A 381 -10.11 1.46 -1.35
C LEU A 381 -8.86 1.68 -2.21
N LEU A 382 -7.77 0.99 -1.88
CA LEU A 382 -6.50 0.94 -2.60
C LEU A 382 -6.17 -0.52 -2.94
N ILE A 383 -6.31 -0.90 -4.20
CA ILE A 383 -5.90 -2.22 -4.67
C ILE A 383 -4.58 -2.07 -5.39
N GLU A 384 -3.52 -2.62 -4.81
CA GLU A 384 -2.15 -2.46 -5.29
C GLU A 384 -1.85 -3.39 -6.48
N ASN A 385 -0.75 -3.10 -7.19
CA ASN A 385 -0.33 -3.86 -8.37
C ASN A 385 -0.22 -5.38 -8.08
N GLY A 386 -0.95 -6.18 -8.85
CA GLY A 386 -0.99 -7.64 -8.73
C GLY A 386 -1.99 -8.18 -7.71
N GLN A 387 -2.67 -7.33 -6.94
CA GLN A 387 -3.73 -7.77 -6.02
C GLN A 387 -5.06 -7.99 -6.74
N SER A 388 -5.87 -8.93 -6.24
CA SER A 388 -7.22 -9.20 -6.72
C SER A 388 -8.17 -9.25 -5.53
N VAL A 389 -9.19 -8.38 -5.53
CA VAL A 389 -10.20 -8.26 -4.47
C VAL A 389 -11.57 -8.58 -5.06
N THR A 390 -12.38 -9.39 -4.37
CA THR A 390 -13.77 -9.67 -4.77
C THR A 390 -14.74 -9.15 -3.71
N LEU A 391 -15.72 -8.34 -4.13
CA LEU A 391 -16.77 -7.80 -3.26
C LEU A 391 -18.14 -8.42 -3.58
N SER A 392 -18.82 -8.92 -2.56
CA SER A 392 -20.15 -9.54 -2.65
C SER A 392 -21.27 -8.50 -2.59
N THR A 393 -22.07 -8.41 -3.64
CA THR A 393 -23.23 -7.49 -3.72
C THR A 393 -24.44 -8.00 -2.93
N THR A 394 -24.54 -9.32 -2.72
CA THR A 394 -25.63 -9.95 -1.95
C THR A 394 -25.41 -9.85 -0.44
N SER A 395 -24.16 -10.07 0.00
CA SER A 395 -23.76 -10.05 1.41
C SER A 395 -22.24 -9.98 1.51
N GLN A 396 -21.70 -8.78 1.73
CA GLN A 396 -20.30 -8.55 2.07
C GLN A 396 -20.19 -8.22 3.55
N VAL A 397 -19.33 -8.93 4.28
CA VAL A 397 -18.94 -8.59 5.66
C VAL A 397 -17.61 -7.85 5.62
N LEU A 398 -17.50 -6.77 6.39
CA LEU A 398 -16.31 -5.92 6.52
C LEU A 398 -16.01 -5.74 8.01
N ASN A 399 -14.82 -6.15 8.47
CA ASN A 399 -14.38 -6.01 9.86
C ASN A 399 -13.31 -4.92 9.99
N GLY A 400 -13.67 -3.69 10.33
CA GLY A 400 -12.70 -2.64 10.65
C GLY A 400 -12.21 -2.72 12.10
N THR A 401 -10.96 -2.37 12.38
CA THR A 401 -10.52 -2.10 13.77
C THR A 401 -10.59 -0.61 14.07
N SER A 402 -10.85 -0.25 15.33
CA SER A 402 -10.89 1.16 15.78
C SER A 402 -9.52 1.75 16.15
N SER A 403 -8.44 0.96 16.13
CA SER A 403 -7.16 1.36 16.73
C SER A 403 -5.91 1.16 15.87
N ALA A 404 -5.99 0.51 14.70
CA ALA A 404 -4.94 0.57 13.67
C ALA A 404 -5.40 -0.05 12.33
N GLY A 405 -5.37 0.74 11.26
CA GLY A 405 -5.15 0.26 9.89
C GLY A 405 -6.14 -0.79 9.32
N GLY A 406 -7.25 -0.30 8.76
CA GLY A 406 -7.96 -1.04 7.69
C GLY A 406 -9.02 -2.05 8.10
N ILE A 407 -9.48 -2.82 7.10
CA ILE A 407 -10.52 -3.86 7.23
C ILE A 407 -9.88 -5.24 7.15
N ASP A 408 -9.91 -5.98 8.26
CA ASP A 408 -9.43 -7.36 8.32
C ASP A 408 -10.23 -8.27 7.37
N GLY A 409 -9.49 -8.98 6.52
CA GLY A 409 -10.01 -9.98 5.58
C GLY A 409 -10.11 -9.55 4.12
N LEU A 410 -9.91 -8.26 3.80
CA LEU A 410 -9.82 -7.77 2.42
C LEU A 410 -8.63 -6.83 2.27
N GLY A 411 -7.55 -7.33 1.66
CA GLY A 411 -6.39 -6.52 1.33
C GLY A 411 -6.80 -5.29 0.51
N GLY A 412 -6.38 -4.11 0.96
CA GLY A 412 -6.58 -2.86 0.23
C GLY A 412 -7.68 -1.92 0.74
N ILE A 413 -8.49 -2.27 1.75
CA ILE A 413 -9.44 -1.31 2.34
C ILE A 413 -8.84 -0.66 3.59
N GLN A 414 -8.71 0.67 3.58
CA GLN A 414 -8.08 1.46 4.64
C GLN A 414 -9.09 2.35 5.40
N ASN A 415 -9.21 2.13 6.71
CA ASN A 415 -9.87 2.97 7.73
C ASN A 415 -11.38 3.24 7.57
N VAL A 416 -12.22 2.40 8.19
CA VAL A 416 -13.67 2.63 8.29
C VAL A 416 -13.98 3.90 9.11
N VAL A 417 -14.84 4.75 8.57
CA VAL A 417 -15.47 5.88 9.27
C VAL A 417 -16.84 5.42 9.77
N ALA A 418 -16.99 5.21 11.08
CA ALA A 418 -18.32 4.97 11.64
C ALA A 418 -19.16 6.26 11.52
N LEU A 419 -20.23 6.19 10.73
CA LEU A 419 -21.17 7.29 10.49
C LEU A 419 -22.60 6.96 11.00
N GLY A 420 -22.68 5.95 11.88
CA GLY A 420 -23.89 5.56 12.59
C GLY A 420 -24.02 6.23 13.96
N ALA A 421 -25.08 5.88 14.69
CA ALA A 421 -25.42 6.47 15.99
C ALA A 421 -24.56 6.00 17.18
N VAL A 422 -23.48 5.25 16.93
CA VAL A 422 -22.52 4.78 17.93
C VAL A 422 -21.14 4.91 17.31
N ASP A 423 -20.26 5.70 17.94
CA ASP A 423 -18.89 5.87 17.48
C ASP A 423 -18.07 4.60 17.78
N PRO A 424 -16.93 4.37 17.11
CA PRO A 424 -16.12 3.17 17.36
C PRO A 424 -15.55 3.26 18.77
N VAL A 425 -15.96 2.33 19.66
CA VAL A 425 -15.35 2.24 20.99
C VAL A 425 -13.87 1.91 20.81
N PRO A 426 -12.93 2.70 21.36
CA PRO A 426 -11.50 2.46 21.17
C PRO A 426 -11.08 1.04 21.57
N GLY A 427 -10.26 0.41 20.75
CA GLY A 427 -9.80 -0.98 20.94
C GLY A 427 -10.83 -2.07 20.57
N THR A 428 -11.98 -1.72 20.00
CA THR A 428 -12.97 -2.70 19.50
C THR A 428 -12.94 -2.90 17.98
N THR A 429 -13.38 -4.07 17.52
CA THR A 429 -13.63 -4.38 16.10
C THR A 429 -15.06 -3.99 15.73
N HIS A 430 -15.23 -3.23 14.65
CA HIS A 430 -16.51 -2.86 14.06
C HIS A 430 -16.80 -3.73 12.84
N THR A 431 -17.93 -4.44 12.83
CA THR A 431 -18.37 -5.25 11.68
C THR A 431 -19.52 -4.57 10.96
N GLU A 432 -19.32 -4.17 9.70
CA GLU A 432 -20.40 -3.75 8.80
C GLU A 432 -20.77 -4.90 7.84
N THR A 433 -22.07 -5.10 7.58
CA THR A 433 -22.54 -6.07 6.58
C THR A 433 -23.35 -5.38 5.49
N ILE A 434 -22.80 -5.31 4.29
CA ILE A 434 -23.42 -4.72 3.10
C ILE A 434 -24.24 -5.80 2.40
N THR A 435 -25.56 -5.67 2.42
CA THR A 435 -26.51 -6.56 1.72
C THR A 435 -27.19 -5.88 0.52
N THR A 436 -26.79 -4.66 0.19
CA THR A 436 -27.47 -3.77 -0.78
C THR A 436 -26.72 -3.61 -2.11
N GLY A 437 -25.48 -4.14 -2.22
CA GLY A 437 -24.58 -3.86 -3.35
C GLY A 437 -23.97 -2.45 -3.35
N ILE A 438 -24.21 -1.66 -2.30
CA ILE A 438 -23.75 -0.26 -2.19
C ILE A 438 -22.48 -0.20 -1.34
N PHE A 439 -21.40 0.35 -1.92
CA PHE A 439 -20.10 0.52 -1.28
C PHE A 439 -19.71 2.00 -1.30
N GLU A 440 -19.46 2.60 -0.14
CA GLU A 440 -19.22 4.05 0.00
C GLU A 440 -17.83 4.36 0.54
N PHE A 441 -16.86 4.57 -0.34
CA PHE A 441 -15.46 4.87 0.00
C PHE A 441 -15.16 6.38 -0.03
N ALA A 442 -14.14 6.82 0.72
CA ALA A 442 -13.61 8.17 0.71
C ALA A 442 -12.88 8.47 -0.62
N SER A 443 -12.04 7.53 -1.07
CA SER A 443 -11.45 7.49 -2.42
C SER A 443 -11.31 6.05 -2.90
N VAL A 444 -11.18 5.86 -4.22
CA VAL A 444 -10.98 4.54 -4.85
C VAL A 444 -9.76 4.59 -5.78
N GLN A 445 -8.85 3.64 -5.64
CA GLN A 445 -7.68 3.45 -6.49
C GLN A 445 -7.52 1.96 -6.80
N VAL A 446 -7.55 1.60 -8.08
CA VAL A 446 -7.32 0.25 -8.59
C VAL A 446 -6.09 0.32 -9.48
N ASP A 447 -4.91 -0.04 -9.00
CA ASP A 447 -3.65 0.19 -9.72
C ASP A 447 -3.41 -0.80 -10.87
N THR A 448 -2.47 -0.46 -11.76
CA THR A 448 -2.10 -1.27 -12.92
C THR A 448 -1.80 -2.73 -12.52
N GLY A 449 -2.38 -3.69 -13.23
CA GLY A 449 -2.20 -5.12 -12.96
C GLY A 449 -3.03 -5.67 -11.79
N SER A 450 -3.86 -4.84 -11.15
CA SER A 450 -4.81 -5.27 -10.11
C SER A 450 -6.22 -5.54 -10.65
N VAL A 451 -7.04 -6.25 -9.87
CA VAL A 451 -8.43 -6.59 -10.21
C VAL A 451 -9.39 -6.29 -9.04
N LEU A 452 -10.44 -5.51 -9.29
CA LEU A 452 -11.62 -5.38 -8.45
C LEU A 452 -12.78 -6.14 -9.08
N ARG A 453 -13.10 -7.32 -8.57
CA ARG A 453 -14.26 -8.11 -9.01
C ARG A 453 -15.47 -7.86 -8.13
N PHE A 454 -16.66 -7.81 -8.72
CA PHE A 454 -17.91 -7.89 -7.98
C PHE A 454 -18.65 -9.18 -8.32
N SER A 455 -19.40 -9.74 -7.37
CA SER A 455 -20.25 -10.93 -7.59
C SER A 455 -21.55 -10.85 -6.81
N GLY A 456 -22.54 -11.68 -7.15
CA GLY A 456 -23.83 -11.76 -6.46
C GLY A 456 -25.02 -11.23 -7.27
N ALA A 457 -26.20 -11.23 -6.65
CA ALA A 457 -27.48 -11.03 -7.33
C ALA A 457 -27.94 -9.56 -7.40
N LYS A 458 -27.13 -8.61 -6.94
CA LYS A 458 -27.46 -7.18 -6.97
C LYS A 458 -26.43 -6.43 -7.81
N SER A 459 -26.85 -5.36 -8.46
CA SER A 459 -25.93 -4.50 -9.21
C SER A 459 -24.95 -3.81 -8.27
N ALA A 460 -23.68 -3.74 -8.69
CA ALA A 460 -22.63 -3.11 -7.91
C ALA A 460 -22.76 -1.58 -7.96
N ARG A 461 -22.76 -0.91 -6.81
CA ARG A 461 -22.85 0.55 -6.73
C ARG A 461 -21.68 1.08 -5.91
N LEU A 462 -20.62 1.50 -6.61
CA LEU A 462 -19.37 1.95 -6.05
C LEU A 462 -19.33 3.49 -6.00
N TYR A 463 -19.25 4.03 -4.78
CA TYR A 463 -19.18 5.46 -4.50
C TYR A 463 -17.78 5.84 -4.00
N ALA A 464 -17.25 6.96 -4.49
CA ALA A 464 -16.07 7.63 -3.97
C ALA A 464 -16.43 9.06 -3.58
N ARG A 465 -16.27 9.43 -2.30
CA ARG A 465 -16.58 10.79 -1.81
C ARG A 465 -15.77 11.83 -2.57
N GLY A 466 -14.47 11.60 -2.74
CA GLY A 466 -13.59 12.40 -3.58
C GLY A 466 -13.40 11.80 -4.97
N GLU A 467 -12.24 11.20 -5.21
CA GLU A 467 -11.79 10.74 -6.52
C GLU A 467 -11.78 9.19 -6.63
N MET A 468 -12.05 8.71 -7.85
CA MET A 468 -11.98 7.31 -8.25
C MET A 468 -11.01 7.16 -9.43
N THR A 469 -9.96 6.36 -9.28
CA THR A 469 -8.94 6.11 -10.31
C THR A 469 -8.83 4.62 -10.61
N VAL A 470 -9.05 4.23 -11.86
CA VAL A 470 -9.02 2.83 -12.33
C VAL A 470 -7.92 2.69 -13.37
N ARG A 471 -6.81 2.02 -13.00
CA ARG A 471 -5.67 1.65 -13.86
C ARG A 471 -5.55 0.14 -14.08
N GLY A 472 -6.07 -0.66 -13.13
CA GLY A 472 -6.26 -2.09 -13.25
C GLY A 472 -7.56 -2.45 -13.96
N LEU A 473 -8.22 -3.51 -13.53
CA LEU A 473 -9.49 -4.00 -14.05
C LEU A 473 -10.59 -3.91 -12.98
N ILE A 474 -11.74 -3.31 -13.31
CA ILE A 474 -13.00 -3.58 -12.62
C ILE A 474 -13.74 -4.66 -13.42
N ASP A 475 -14.05 -5.77 -12.77
CA ASP A 475 -14.65 -6.96 -13.38
C ASP A 475 -16.05 -7.21 -12.80
N VAL A 476 -17.06 -7.10 -13.66
CA VAL A 476 -18.45 -7.49 -13.39
C VAL A 476 -18.97 -8.46 -14.45
N THR A 477 -18.09 -9.21 -15.10
CA THR A 477 -18.43 -10.11 -16.22
C THR A 477 -19.39 -11.24 -15.82
N GLY A 478 -20.19 -11.69 -16.79
CA GLY A 478 -20.92 -12.95 -16.71
C GLY A 478 -20.00 -14.11 -17.02
N SER A 479 -20.13 -15.23 -16.30
CA SER A 479 -19.29 -16.41 -16.55
C SER A 479 -19.79 -17.20 -17.75
N SER A 480 -18.87 -17.84 -18.47
CA SER A 480 -19.21 -19.02 -19.28
C SER A 480 -19.68 -20.17 -18.36
N PRO A 481 -20.42 -21.16 -18.87
CA PRO A 481 -20.69 -22.42 -18.16
C PRO A 481 -19.46 -23.03 -17.50
N ILE A 482 -19.65 -23.65 -16.33
CA ILE A 482 -18.59 -24.48 -15.73
C ILE A 482 -18.61 -25.85 -16.40
N GLU A 483 -17.65 -26.04 -17.30
CA GLU A 483 -17.54 -27.20 -18.19
C GLU A 483 -16.68 -28.32 -17.58
N ASP A 484 -17.32 -29.13 -16.74
CA ASP A 484 -16.83 -30.40 -16.16
C ASP A 484 -15.45 -30.40 -15.44
N SER A 485 -15.44 -31.09 -14.30
CA SER A 485 -14.29 -31.46 -13.46
C SER A 485 -13.07 -32.05 -14.19
N THR A 486 -13.20 -32.53 -15.43
CA THR A 486 -12.10 -33.09 -16.22
C THR A 486 -11.21 -32.04 -16.92
N GLY A 487 -11.63 -30.77 -16.95
CA GLY A 487 -10.79 -29.64 -17.37
C GLY A 487 -10.48 -29.56 -18.88
N GLN A 488 -11.34 -30.11 -19.75
CA GLN A 488 -11.12 -30.09 -21.21
C GLN A 488 -11.82 -28.97 -21.99
N GLY A 489 -12.54 -28.04 -21.32
CA GLY A 489 -13.14 -26.86 -21.97
C GLY A 489 -14.24 -27.22 -22.97
N GLY A 490 -15.35 -27.75 -22.45
CA GLY A 490 -16.59 -27.99 -23.19
C GLY A 490 -17.54 -28.89 -22.41
N HIS A 491 -18.83 -28.87 -22.75
CA HIS A 491 -19.78 -29.86 -22.22
C HIS A 491 -19.46 -31.26 -22.73
N GLN A 492 -19.16 -32.17 -21.81
CA GLN A 492 -18.89 -33.57 -22.12
C GLN A 492 -20.17 -34.39 -22.06
N SER A 493 -20.91 -34.47 -23.17
CA SER A 493 -22.05 -35.40 -23.28
C SER A 493 -21.65 -36.89 -23.19
N TRP A 494 -20.38 -37.22 -22.90
CA TRP A 494 -19.85 -38.57 -22.83
C TRP A 494 -19.18 -38.92 -21.48
N ALA A 495 -19.09 -38.00 -20.49
CA ALA A 495 -18.33 -38.21 -19.24
C ALA A 495 -19.19 -38.20 -17.94
N ALA A 496 -18.85 -39.00 -16.92
CA ALA A 496 -19.46 -39.09 -15.56
C ALA A 496 -20.76 -39.94 -15.31
N ASN A 497 -20.70 -41.29 -15.46
CA ASN A 497 -21.63 -42.34 -14.92
C ASN A 497 -21.68 -43.69 -15.78
N SER A 498 -20.95 -44.77 -15.43
CA SER A 498 -20.51 -46.03 -16.16
C SER A 498 -21.07 -46.62 -17.52
N ASP A 499 -20.17 -47.07 -18.44
CA ASP A 499 -20.26 -47.89 -19.70
C ASP A 499 -19.26 -49.07 -19.75
N SER A 500 -19.43 -50.01 -20.70
CA SER A 500 -18.60 -51.18 -21.10
C SER A 500 -18.05 -52.14 -20.01
N ALA A 501 -17.42 -51.61 -18.96
CA ALA A 501 -16.96 -52.31 -17.76
C ALA A 501 -17.05 -51.47 -16.46
N GLY A 502 -17.40 -50.17 -16.54
CA GLY A 502 -17.32 -49.23 -15.42
C GLY A 502 -17.26 -47.73 -15.76
N GLN A 503 -17.51 -47.26 -16.99
CA GLN A 503 -16.97 -45.97 -17.48
C GLN A 503 -17.85 -44.97 -18.30
N LEU A 504 -17.78 -43.66 -18.08
CA LEU A 504 -18.70 -42.93 -17.23
C LEU A 504 -19.51 -41.95 -18.17
N LEU A 505 -20.86 -41.97 -18.32
CA LEU A 505 -21.67 -41.07 -19.20
C LEU A 505 -22.41 -39.90 -18.51
N SER A 506 -22.35 -38.69 -19.08
CA SER A 506 -23.15 -37.53 -18.60
C SER A 506 -24.63 -37.70 -18.94
N ILE A 507 -25.48 -37.82 -17.92
CA ILE A 507 -26.94 -37.89 -18.07
C ILE A 507 -27.57 -36.50 -18.02
N ASP A 508 -26.97 -35.58 -17.28
CA ASP A 508 -27.38 -34.19 -17.14
C ASP A 508 -26.86 -33.33 -18.30
N GLY A 509 -27.59 -32.27 -18.63
CA GLY A 509 -27.11 -31.15 -19.44
C GLY A 509 -26.27 -30.17 -18.64
N GLY A 510 -25.38 -29.46 -19.35
CA GLY A 510 -24.45 -28.52 -18.74
C GLY A 510 -25.15 -27.40 -17.98
N VAL A 511 -24.65 -27.08 -16.79
CA VAL A 511 -25.13 -25.94 -16.00
C VAL A 511 -24.87 -24.65 -16.79
N GLY A 512 -25.78 -23.68 -16.71
CA GLY A 512 -25.56 -22.37 -17.31
C GLY A 512 -24.39 -21.62 -16.67
N GLY A 513 -23.86 -20.63 -17.38
CA GLY A 513 -22.92 -19.67 -16.82
C GLY A 513 -23.59 -18.80 -15.76
N VAL A 514 -22.86 -18.49 -14.70
CA VAL A 514 -23.34 -17.65 -13.59
C VAL A 514 -23.34 -16.19 -14.05
N ALA A 515 -24.39 -15.45 -13.73
CA ALA A 515 -24.48 -14.03 -14.04
C ALA A 515 -23.41 -13.19 -13.33
N GLY A 516 -23.05 -12.07 -13.96
CA GLY A 516 -22.40 -10.97 -13.25
C GLY A 516 -23.38 -10.25 -12.31
N PRO A 517 -22.90 -9.32 -11.46
CA PRO A 517 -23.69 -8.52 -10.52
C PRO A 517 -25.05 -8.01 -11.03
N GLY A 518 -26.14 -8.67 -10.62
CA GLY A 518 -27.50 -8.32 -11.03
C GLY A 518 -27.81 -8.53 -12.53
N GLY A 519 -27.09 -9.42 -13.20
CA GLY A 519 -27.48 -9.99 -14.50
C GLY A 519 -28.32 -11.27 -14.33
N GLY A 520 -28.73 -11.86 -15.45
CA GLY A 520 -29.45 -13.15 -15.50
C GLY A 520 -28.55 -14.35 -15.78
N ASP A 521 -28.80 -15.46 -15.08
CA ASP A 521 -28.07 -16.71 -15.26
C ASP A 521 -28.31 -17.32 -16.66
N GLY A 522 -27.30 -18.03 -17.16
CA GLY A 522 -27.42 -18.79 -18.40
C GLY A 522 -28.37 -19.98 -18.27
N GLY A 523 -29.05 -20.34 -19.36
CA GLY A 523 -29.92 -21.52 -19.40
C GLY A 523 -29.12 -22.81 -19.28
N ARG A 524 -29.52 -23.72 -18.38
CA ARG A 524 -29.04 -25.11 -18.34
C ARG A 524 -29.34 -25.80 -19.69
N GLY A 525 -28.37 -26.54 -20.20
CA GLY A 525 -28.54 -27.40 -21.37
C GLY A 525 -29.44 -28.61 -21.08
N ALA A 526 -29.90 -29.26 -22.15
CA ALA A 526 -30.74 -30.44 -22.05
C ALA A 526 -30.06 -31.68 -21.47
N ASP A 527 -30.82 -32.44 -20.71
CA ASP A 527 -30.48 -33.78 -20.23
C ASP A 527 -30.68 -34.83 -21.32
N ARG A 528 -30.04 -36.00 -21.15
CA ARG A 528 -30.35 -37.18 -21.97
C ARG A 528 -31.77 -37.68 -21.68
N ALA A 529 -32.49 -38.02 -22.75
CA ALA A 529 -33.85 -38.55 -22.67
C ALA A 529 -33.95 -39.82 -21.81
N ASP A 530 -34.98 -39.86 -20.95
CA ASP A 530 -35.27 -40.98 -20.06
C ASP A 530 -35.86 -42.18 -20.80
N ASN A 531 -35.26 -43.36 -20.60
CA ASN A 531 -35.75 -44.63 -21.12
C ASN A 531 -36.29 -45.56 -20.01
N THR A 532 -36.55 -45.02 -18.81
CA THR A 532 -37.12 -45.75 -17.69
C THR A 532 -38.49 -46.35 -18.03
N GLY A 533 -38.66 -47.63 -17.70
CA GLY A 533 -39.88 -48.39 -18.00
C GLY A 533 -39.99 -48.92 -19.44
N GLN A 534 -39.05 -48.61 -20.34
CA GLN A 534 -39.11 -49.09 -21.73
C GLN A 534 -38.62 -50.54 -21.87
N THR A 535 -39.57 -51.47 -21.86
CA THR A 535 -39.32 -52.92 -21.90
C THR A 535 -38.90 -53.47 -23.26
N SER A 536 -39.12 -52.72 -24.35
CA SER A 536 -38.93 -53.20 -25.72
C SER A 536 -37.61 -52.76 -26.36
N LEU A 537 -36.94 -51.73 -25.84
CA LEU A 537 -35.54 -51.41 -26.16
C LEU A 537 -34.55 -52.47 -25.61
N LEU A 538 -35.00 -53.38 -24.73
CA LEU A 538 -34.16 -54.37 -24.04
C LEU A 538 -33.43 -55.37 -24.95
N ASN A 539 -33.82 -55.52 -26.21
CA ASN A 539 -33.19 -56.43 -27.19
C ASN A 539 -31.86 -55.93 -27.76
N MET A 540 -31.51 -54.66 -27.58
CA MET A 540 -30.18 -54.13 -27.91
C MET A 540 -29.15 -54.65 -26.89
N SER A 541 -27.84 -54.50 -27.11
CA SER A 541 -26.81 -55.00 -26.19
C SER A 541 -25.68 -54.00 -25.94
N GLY A 542 -25.11 -54.04 -24.73
CA GLY A 542 -24.09 -53.10 -24.28
C GLY A 542 -24.56 -51.65 -24.28
N ASP A 543 -23.64 -50.74 -24.60
CA ASP A 543 -23.80 -49.27 -24.54
C ASP A 543 -24.79 -48.72 -25.59
N LYS A 544 -25.41 -49.62 -26.38
CA LYS A 544 -26.39 -49.33 -27.44
C LYS A 544 -27.83 -49.21 -26.92
N LYS A 545 -28.06 -49.50 -25.63
CA LYS A 545 -29.34 -49.30 -24.95
C LYS A 545 -29.52 -47.83 -24.56
N GLY A 546 -30.76 -47.33 -24.63
CA GLY A 546 -31.09 -46.01 -24.11
C GLY A 546 -30.79 -45.86 -22.60
N VAL A 547 -30.45 -44.64 -22.19
CA VAL A 547 -30.06 -44.29 -20.82
C VAL A 547 -31.28 -44.17 -19.90
N LEU A 548 -31.17 -44.66 -18.66
CA LEU A 548 -32.16 -44.41 -17.60
C LEU A 548 -31.88 -43.04 -16.99
N ASN A 549 -32.83 -42.11 -17.05
CA ASN A 549 -32.70 -40.77 -16.48
C ASN A 549 -34.03 -40.22 -15.92
N PRO A 550 -34.58 -40.81 -14.84
CA PRO A 550 -35.89 -40.41 -14.30
C PRO A 550 -35.99 -38.91 -14.01
N GLY A 551 -36.86 -38.22 -14.75
CA GLY A 551 -37.09 -36.78 -14.60
C GLY A 551 -36.31 -35.86 -15.57
N ALA A 552 -35.62 -36.43 -16.56
CA ALA A 552 -34.84 -35.70 -17.57
C ALA A 552 -35.55 -34.48 -18.20
N LEU A 553 -34.88 -33.32 -18.18
CA LEU A 553 -35.26 -32.12 -18.93
C LEU A 553 -34.64 -32.19 -20.33
N ILE A 554 -35.36 -32.82 -21.27
CA ILE A 554 -34.86 -33.07 -22.64
C ILE A 554 -34.72 -31.81 -23.52
N ASN A 555 -35.43 -30.73 -23.20
CA ASN A 555 -35.17 -29.42 -23.78
C ASN A 555 -34.11 -28.69 -22.95
N GLY A 556 -33.34 -27.80 -23.59
CA GLY A 556 -32.63 -26.78 -22.83
C GLY A 556 -33.60 -25.88 -22.07
N THR A 557 -33.08 -25.09 -21.16
CA THR A 557 -33.81 -24.00 -20.50
C THR A 557 -33.43 -22.66 -21.13
N ALA A 558 -34.33 -21.68 -21.06
CA ALA A 558 -34.02 -20.32 -21.49
C ALA A 558 -33.07 -19.68 -20.48
N GLY A 559 -32.23 -18.74 -20.93
CA GLY A 559 -31.49 -17.88 -20.01
C GLY A 559 -32.43 -16.93 -19.27
N GLU A 560 -32.07 -16.54 -18.06
CA GLU A 560 -32.81 -15.52 -17.32
C GLU A 560 -32.72 -14.16 -18.03
N GLY A 561 -33.74 -13.34 -17.85
CA GLY A 561 -33.83 -12.01 -18.42
C GLY A 561 -32.90 -10.99 -17.75
N ILE A 562 -32.97 -9.75 -18.24
CA ILE A 562 -32.23 -8.62 -17.67
C ILE A 562 -32.59 -8.43 -16.18
N GLY A 563 -31.61 -8.08 -15.35
CA GLY A 563 -31.77 -7.98 -13.90
C GLY A 563 -31.82 -9.32 -13.13
N GLY A 564 -31.90 -10.44 -13.84
CA GLY A 564 -31.95 -11.79 -13.27
C GLY A 564 -33.28 -12.22 -12.65
N GLY A 565 -33.31 -13.45 -12.17
CA GLY A 565 -34.48 -14.10 -11.57
C GLY A 565 -35.58 -14.45 -12.58
N ALA A 566 -36.83 -14.49 -12.12
CA ALA A 566 -37.98 -15.00 -12.88
C ALA A 566 -38.40 -14.13 -14.11
N SER A 567 -37.65 -13.09 -14.45
CA SER A 567 -37.82 -12.34 -15.69
C SER A 567 -37.35 -13.16 -16.88
N SER A 568 -38.07 -13.13 -18.00
CA SER A 568 -37.60 -13.65 -19.29
C SER A 568 -37.29 -12.54 -20.31
N LEU A 569 -37.29 -11.27 -19.87
CA LEU A 569 -37.09 -10.11 -20.73
C LEU A 569 -35.67 -10.11 -21.31
N GLY A 570 -35.57 -10.19 -22.64
CA GLY A 570 -34.29 -10.32 -23.35
C GLY A 570 -33.60 -11.68 -23.22
N GLY A 571 -34.09 -12.63 -22.41
CA GLY A 571 -33.44 -13.93 -22.19
C GLY A 571 -33.30 -14.75 -23.47
N GLY A 572 -32.15 -15.44 -23.62
CA GLY A 572 -31.90 -16.33 -24.76
C GLY A 572 -32.81 -17.55 -24.73
N GLY A 573 -33.56 -17.78 -25.82
CA GLY A 573 -34.45 -18.92 -25.98
C GLY A 573 -33.73 -20.29 -25.95
N ALA A 574 -34.41 -21.25 -25.32
CA ALA A 574 -33.97 -22.63 -25.16
C ALA A 574 -33.87 -23.42 -26.47
N GLY A 575 -32.81 -24.22 -26.63
CA GLY A 575 -32.74 -25.27 -27.63
C GLY A 575 -33.77 -26.37 -27.40
N GLN A 576 -34.65 -26.62 -28.38
CA GLN A 576 -35.61 -27.72 -28.32
C GLN A 576 -34.95 -29.08 -28.57
N HIS A 577 -35.48 -30.16 -27.99
CA HIS A 577 -35.04 -31.50 -28.34
C HIS A 577 -35.42 -31.89 -29.77
N TRP A 578 -34.66 -32.81 -30.37
CA TRP A 578 -35.00 -33.38 -31.68
C TRP A 578 -34.56 -34.84 -31.80
N PRO A 579 -35.38 -35.75 -32.36
CA PRO A 579 -36.74 -35.54 -32.88
C PRO A 579 -37.78 -35.31 -31.75
N PRO A 580 -38.98 -34.78 -32.05
CA PRO A 580 -40.01 -34.47 -31.03
C PRO A 580 -40.59 -35.69 -30.30
N ASN A 581 -40.34 -36.88 -30.84
CA ASN A 581 -40.71 -38.16 -30.27
C ASN A 581 -39.45 -39.03 -30.25
N PHE A 582 -38.90 -39.33 -29.07
CA PHE A 582 -37.83 -40.32 -28.93
C PHE A 582 -38.36 -41.76 -29.17
N PRO A 583 -37.54 -42.71 -29.64
CA PRO A 583 -38.00 -44.08 -29.88
C PRO A 583 -38.37 -44.77 -28.58
N THR A 584 -39.61 -45.25 -28.48
CA THR A 584 -40.12 -45.89 -27.24
C THR A 584 -40.14 -47.42 -27.28
N THR A 585 -39.92 -48.01 -28.47
CA THR A 585 -39.89 -49.46 -28.67
C THR A 585 -38.98 -49.83 -29.84
N ASN A 586 -38.49 -51.08 -29.86
CA ASN A 586 -37.83 -51.65 -31.04
C ASN A 586 -38.82 -52.08 -32.15
N GLY A 587 -40.13 -52.03 -31.93
CA GLY A 587 -41.13 -52.52 -32.89
C GLY A 587 -41.68 -51.41 -33.82
N PRO A 588 -42.58 -51.76 -34.75
CA PRO A 588 -43.33 -50.77 -35.51
C PRO A 588 -44.17 -49.88 -34.57
N PRO A 589 -44.43 -48.61 -34.93
CA PRO A 589 -45.27 -47.73 -34.13
C PRO A 589 -46.68 -48.33 -33.93
N PRO A 590 -47.36 -48.02 -32.80
CA PRO A 590 -48.68 -48.56 -32.53
C PRO A 590 -49.69 -48.10 -33.58
N ASP A 591 -50.25 -49.09 -34.28
CA ASP A 591 -51.48 -49.09 -35.08
C ASP A 591 -51.69 -47.96 -36.12
N PRO A 592 -51.73 -48.25 -37.45
CA PRO A 592 -52.04 -47.27 -38.48
C PRO A 592 -53.49 -46.76 -38.47
N THR A 593 -54.37 -47.26 -37.59
CA THR A 593 -55.76 -46.77 -37.46
C THR A 593 -55.91 -45.52 -36.57
N VAL A 594 -54.85 -45.10 -35.87
CA VAL A 594 -54.85 -43.84 -35.09
C VAL A 594 -54.38 -42.68 -35.98
N PRO A 595 -55.16 -41.59 -36.16
CA PRO A 595 -54.71 -40.40 -36.89
C PRO A 595 -53.53 -39.75 -36.16
N PRO A 596 -52.42 -39.41 -36.84
CA PRO A 596 -51.16 -39.13 -36.17
C PRO A 596 -51.03 -37.69 -35.65
N PRO A 597 -50.51 -37.48 -34.43
CA PRO A 597 -49.31 -36.67 -34.27
C PRO A 597 -48.10 -37.47 -34.82
N VAL A 598 -47.31 -36.81 -35.68
CA VAL A 598 -46.14 -37.33 -36.44
C VAL A 598 -45.48 -38.59 -35.84
N GLN A 599 -45.57 -39.73 -36.54
CA GLN A 599 -44.97 -40.98 -36.06
C GLN A 599 -43.44 -40.96 -36.26
N PHE A 600 -42.70 -41.69 -35.41
CA PHE A 600 -41.23 -41.75 -35.45
C PHE A 600 -40.66 -42.09 -36.85
N LYS A 601 -41.39 -42.87 -37.65
CA LYS A 601 -41.01 -43.25 -39.02
C LYS A 601 -41.04 -42.08 -40.03
N ASP A 602 -41.83 -41.03 -39.75
CA ASP A 602 -42.12 -39.95 -40.69
C ASP A 602 -41.13 -38.77 -40.55
N ALA A 603 -40.20 -38.84 -39.59
CA ALA A 603 -39.29 -37.75 -39.21
C ALA A 603 -37.79 -38.09 -39.40
N ILE A 604 -37.45 -39.25 -39.97
CA ILE A 604 -36.10 -39.80 -40.00
C ILE A 604 -35.68 -40.17 -41.42
N PHE A 605 -34.56 -39.58 -41.88
CA PHE A 605 -33.98 -39.83 -43.20
C PHE A 605 -32.63 -40.52 -43.05
N TYR A 606 -32.52 -41.76 -43.50
CA TYR A 606 -31.28 -42.54 -43.42
C TYR A 606 -30.44 -42.41 -44.69
N ASP A 607 -29.13 -42.40 -44.52
CA ASP A 607 -28.15 -42.49 -45.60
C ASP A 607 -28.10 -43.89 -46.25
N ILE A 608 -27.36 -44.05 -47.34
CA ILE A 608 -27.08 -45.31 -48.06
C ILE A 608 -26.52 -46.41 -47.14
N VAL A 609 -25.80 -46.08 -46.07
CA VAL A 609 -25.34 -47.06 -45.04
C VAL A 609 -26.34 -47.29 -43.90
N GLY A 610 -27.53 -46.70 -43.97
CA GLY A 610 -28.61 -46.85 -42.97
C GLY A 610 -28.41 -46.06 -41.68
N GLN A 611 -27.50 -45.07 -41.67
CA GLN A 611 -27.25 -44.21 -40.51
C GLN A 611 -28.10 -42.94 -40.58
N CYS A 612 -28.51 -42.40 -39.44
CA CYS A 612 -29.19 -41.11 -39.33
C CYS A 612 -28.79 -40.40 -38.03
N ASP A 613 -28.49 -39.12 -38.16
CA ASP A 613 -28.07 -38.23 -37.08
C ASP A 613 -29.13 -37.12 -36.98
N LEU A 614 -29.85 -37.04 -35.85
CA LEU A 614 -30.96 -36.13 -35.60
C LEU A 614 -30.62 -35.23 -34.42
N VAL A 615 -30.26 -33.99 -34.71
CA VAL A 615 -29.59 -33.12 -33.75
C VAL A 615 -30.53 -32.08 -33.15
N GLY A 616 -30.40 -31.86 -31.84
CA GLY A 616 -31.21 -30.91 -31.09
C GLY A 616 -31.06 -29.45 -31.54
N GLY A 617 -31.88 -28.57 -30.99
CA GLY A 617 -31.78 -27.12 -31.20
C GLY A 617 -30.61 -26.52 -30.42
N ILE A 618 -30.06 -25.44 -30.93
CA ILE A 618 -29.01 -24.65 -30.27
C ILE A 618 -29.58 -23.60 -29.33
N GLY A 619 -28.82 -23.24 -28.30
CA GLY A 619 -29.11 -22.05 -27.51
C GLY A 619 -29.00 -20.77 -28.34
N SER A 620 -29.92 -19.83 -28.17
CA SER A 620 -29.81 -18.48 -28.75
C SER A 620 -29.24 -17.48 -27.74
N GLY A 621 -28.70 -16.36 -28.24
CA GLY A 621 -28.07 -15.34 -27.41
C GLY A 621 -29.09 -14.52 -26.64
N GLY A 622 -28.71 -14.08 -25.43
CA GLY A 622 -29.47 -13.08 -24.68
C GLY A 622 -29.38 -11.69 -25.32
N ALA A 623 -30.26 -10.77 -24.91
CA ALA A 623 -30.29 -9.37 -25.35
C ALA A 623 -30.26 -8.38 -24.17
N PHE A 624 -29.75 -7.19 -24.45
CA PHE A 624 -29.86 -6.04 -23.56
C PHE A 624 -30.21 -4.79 -24.37
N SER A 625 -29.22 -4.04 -24.88
CA SER A 625 -29.48 -2.83 -25.66
C SER A 625 -29.55 -3.09 -27.18
N THR A 626 -28.95 -4.20 -27.62
CA THR A 626 -29.19 -4.81 -28.93
C THR A 626 -29.82 -6.19 -28.75
N ASP A 627 -30.54 -6.66 -29.76
CA ASP A 627 -30.97 -8.06 -29.84
C ASP A 627 -29.75 -9.01 -29.76
N GLY A 628 -29.97 -10.22 -29.24
CA GLY A 628 -29.05 -11.34 -29.45
C GLY A 628 -29.29 -11.98 -30.81
N THR A 629 -28.45 -12.92 -31.22
CA THR A 629 -28.69 -13.70 -32.46
C THR A 629 -29.32 -15.05 -32.15
N SER A 630 -30.05 -15.61 -33.13
CA SER A 630 -30.22 -17.05 -33.21
C SER A 630 -28.86 -17.70 -33.49
N GLY A 631 -28.64 -18.92 -33.01
CA GLY A 631 -27.50 -19.71 -33.45
C GLY A 631 -27.65 -20.18 -34.90
N THR A 632 -26.60 -20.82 -35.43
CA THR A 632 -26.60 -21.49 -36.73
C THR A 632 -26.42 -23.00 -36.56
N ASN A 633 -27.42 -23.78 -36.98
CA ASN A 633 -27.32 -25.25 -37.06
C ASN A 633 -26.60 -25.67 -38.36
N ARG A 634 -25.78 -26.73 -38.30
CA ARG A 634 -25.18 -27.40 -39.46
C ARG A 634 -25.43 -28.91 -39.42
N ALA A 635 -25.58 -29.53 -40.59
CA ALA A 635 -25.82 -30.97 -40.71
C ALA A 635 -24.50 -31.76 -40.66
N PRO A 636 -24.50 -32.99 -40.10
CA PRO A 636 -23.34 -33.89 -40.11
C PRO A 636 -22.80 -34.30 -41.49
N SER A 637 -23.62 -34.25 -42.55
CA SER A 637 -23.30 -34.85 -43.85
C SER A 637 -23.77 -34.08 -45.09
N GLU A 638 -23.06 -33.01 -45.47
CA GLU A 638 -23.23 -32.41 -46.81
C GLU A 638 -22.76 -33.34 -47.96
N ILE A 639 -21.87 -34.29 -47.66
CA ILE A 639 -21.18 -35.15 -48.65
C ILE A 639 -22.11 -36.14 -49.38
N LEU A 640 -23.29 -36.46 -48.80
CA LEU A 640 -24.28 -37.38 -49.36
C LEU A 640 -25.62 -36.71 -49.72
N ASN A 641 -25.59 -35.40 -49.97
CA ASN A 641 -26.70 -34.69 -50.62
C ASN A 641 -26.83 -35.13 -52.08
N LEU A 642 -27.49 -36.28 -52.30
CA LEU A 642 -27.80 -36.81 -53.62
C LEU A 642 -28.88 -35.93 -54.29
N ALA A 643 -28.41 -34.87 -54.95
CA ALA A 643 -29.19 -34.00 -55.83
C ALA A 643 -30.43 -33.31 -55.22
N GLY A 644 -30.38 -32.92 -53.95
CA GLY A 644 -31.43 -32.08 -53.32
C GLY A 644 -32.77 -32.79 -53.09
N LEU A 645 -32.77 -34.13 -53.07
CA LEU A 645 -33.98 -34.96 -52.89
C LEU A 645 -34.50 -35.02 -51.44
N VAL A 646 -33.73 -34.54 -50.46
CA VAL A 646 -34.09 -34.59 -49.03
C VAL A 646 -33.74 -33.28 -48.34
N THR A 647 -34.73 -32.62 -47.74
CA THR A 647 -34.52 -31.49 -46.82
C THR A 647 -34.24 -32.03 -45.42
N PHE A 648 -33.06 -31.75 -44.87
CA PHE A 648 -32.79 -32.03 -43.45
C PHE A 648 -33.78 -31.25 -42.57
N LEU A 649 -34.49 -31.96 -41.71
CA LEU A 649 -35.37 -31.37 -40.71
C LEU A 649 -34.56 -31.11 -39.42
N PHE A 650 -34.18 -29.85 -39.23
CA PHE A 650 -33.76 -29.35 -37.92
C PHE A 650 -34.98 -28.92 -37.11
N PRO A 651 -34.90 -28.90 -35.77
CA PRO A 651 -35.85 -28.12 -34.98
C PRO A 651 -35.75 -26.63 -35.39
N PRO A 652 -36.84 -25.85 -35.25
CA PRO A 652 -36.79 -24.41 -35.50
C PRO A 652 -35.68 -23.74 -34.68
N PRO A 653 -34.95 -22.75 -35.23
CA PRO A 653 -33.97 -22.02 -34.44
C PRO A 653 -34.65 -21.34 -33.25
N SER A 654 -34.04 -21.47 -32.08
CA SER A 654 -34.54 -20.89 -30.84
C SER A 654 -34.65 -19.38 -30.97
N ALA A 655 -35.77 -18.82 -30.49
CA ALA A 655 -36.00 -17.38 -30.54
C ALA A 655 -34.87 -16.63 -29.80
N ALA A 656 -34.24 -15.68 -30.46
CA ALA A 656 -33.20 -14.86 -29.83
C ALA A 656 -33.81 -13.92 -28.79
N GLY A 657 -33.01 -13.54 -27.79
CA GLY A 657 -33.36 -12.43 -26.92
C GLY A 657 -33.62 -11.16 -27.75
N SER A 658 -34.66 -10.39 -27.40
CA SER A 658 -34.96 -9.14 -28.09
C SER A 658 -34.92 -7.92 -27.18
N ALA A 659 -34.12 -6.92 -27.58
CA ALA A 659 -34.05 -5.60 -26.97
C ALA A 659 -35.34 -4.80 -27.15
N ALA A 660 -36.16 -5.10 -28.18
CA ALA A 660 -37.48 -4.49 -28.33
C ALA A 660 -38.48 -4.92 -27.23
N SER A 661 -38.18 -5.99 -26.48
CA SER A 661 -38.96 -6.39 -25.29
C SER A 661 -38.57 -5.64 -24.01
N ILE A 662 -37.47 -4.88 -24.05
CA ILE A 662 -36.93 -4.12 -22.92
C ILE A 662 -37.41 -2.67 -23.03
N ASP A 663 -37.93 -2.11 -21.94
CA ASP A 663 -38.36 -0.71 -21.90
C ASP A 663 -37.17 0.21 -22.22
N PRO A 664 -37.24 1.08 -23.24
CA PRO A 664 -36.18 2.05 -23.55
C PRO A 664 -35.75 2.91 -22.36
N SER A 665 -36.59 3.06 -21.34
CA SER A 665 -36.26 3.77 -20.11
C SER A 665 -35.13 3.12 -19.29
N PHE A 666 -34.84 1.82 -19.46
CA PHE A 666 -33.65 1.17 -18.86
C PHE A 666 -32.33 1.79 -19.35
N LYS A 667 -32.31 2.44 -20.52
CA LYS A 667 -31.14 3.20 -21.02
C LYS A 667 -30.82 4.45 -20.20
N ASN A 668 -31.62 4.78 -19.18
CA ASN A 668 -31.23 5.77 -18.17
C ASN A 668 -30.34 5.20 -17.06
N LEU A 669 -30.24 3.86 -16.95
CA LEU A 669 -29.54 3.11 -15.90
C LEU A 669 -29.78 3.63 -14.47
N ASP A 670 -30.92 4.25 -14.19
CA ASP A 670 -31.14 4.95 -12.91
C ASP A 670 -31.30 3.94 -11.76
N PRO A 671 -30.33 3.86 -10.82
CA PRO A 671 -30.38 2.88 -9.74
C PRO A 671 -31.43 3.23 -8.68
N GLU A 672 -32.00 4.43 -8.69
CA GLU A 672 -33.09 4.84 -7.78
C GLU A 672 -34.48 4.48 -8.34
N LEU A 673 -34.54 3.99 -9.57
CA LEU A 673 -35.74 3.43 -10.21
C LEU A 673 -35.61 1.93 -10.47
N ASP A 674 -34.63 1.27 -9.84
CA ASP A 674 -34.23 -0.13 -10.08
C ASP A 674 -33.91 -0.45 -11.56
N LYS A 675 -33.32 0.53 -12.28
CA LYS A 675 -32.97 0.41 -13.73
C LYS A 675 -31.49 0.19 -14.02
N LEU A 676 -30.64 0.28 -13.00
CA LEU A 676 -29.30 -0.28 -13.08
C LEU A 676 -29.44 -1.80 -12.96
N VAL A 677 -29.41 -2.50 -14.10
CA VAL A 677 -29.58 -3.96 -14.21
C VAL A 677 -28.59 -4.55 -15.19
N GLY A 678 -28.16 -5.78 -14.95
CA GLY A 678 -27.25 -6.51 -15.82
C GLY A 678 -27.94 -7.14 -17.04
N GLY A 679 -27.11 -7.66 -17.93
CA GLY A 679 -27.48 -8.41 -19.12
C GLY A 679 -28.30 -9.66 -18.79
N SER A 680 -29.08 -10.10 -19.76
CA SER A 680 -29.75 -11.41 -19.76
C SER A 680 -28.78 -12.54 -20.15
N GLY A 681 -29.07 -13.75 -19.67
CA GLY A 681 -28.33 -14.98 -20.00
C GLY A 681 -28.69 -15.55 -21.37
N GLY A 682 -27.77 -16.33 -21.95
CA GLY A 682 -28.00 -17.11 -23.16
C GLY A 682 -28.76 -18.40 -22.89
N GLY A 683 -29.47 -18.92 -23.89
CA GLY A 683 -30.23 -20.17 -23.77
C GLY A 683 -29.33 -21.41 -23.76
N GLY A 684 -29.75 -22.47 -23.06
CA GLY A 684 -29.09 -23.77 -23.10
C GLY A 684 -29.40 -24.54 -24.39
N GLY A 685 -28.48 -25.42 -24.82
CA GLY A 685 -28.67 -26.30 -25.97
C GLY A 685 -29.73 -27.39 -25.70
N GLY A 686 -30.31 -27.92 -26.78
CA GLY A 686 -31.32 -28.97 -26.78
C GLY A 686 -30.75 -30.38 -26.98
N GLY A 687 -31.41 -31.38 -26.40
CA GLY A 687 -30.99 -32.79 -26.46
C GLY A 687 -31.35 -33.43 -27.81
N GLY A 688 -30.67 -34.51 -28.16
CA GLY A 688 -30.96 -35.16 -29.45
C GLY A 688 -30.35 -36.54 -29.61
N LEU A 689 -30.45 -37.06 -30.83
CA LEU A 689 -30.02 -38.39 -31.25
C LEU A 689 -28.90 -38.29 -32.26
N THR A 690 -27.66 -38.26 -31.79
CA THR A 690 -26.52 -38.12 -32.70
C THR A 690 -26.36 -39.30 -33.66
N TYR A 691 -26.95 -40.47 -33.39
CA TYR A 691 -26.75 -41.64 -34.24
C TYR A 691 -27.80 -42.74 -34.03
N ILE A 692 -28.31 -43.28 -35.14
CA ILE A 692 -29.25 -44.40 -35.21
C ILE A 692 -28.81 -45.37 -36.31
N LYS A 693 -28.92 -46.69 -36.06
CA LYS A 693 -28.68 -47.75 -37.06
C LYS A 693 -29.71 -48.88 -36.98
N PRO A 694 -30.28 -49.36 -38.10
CA PRO A 694 -31.18 -50.51 -38.17
C PRO A 694 -30.43 -51.85 -38.35
N ILE A 695 -31.13 -52.97 -38.21
CA ILE A 695 -30.52 -54.32 -38.24
C ILE A 695 -30.05 -54.78 -39.65
N PHE A 696 -30.65 -54.33 -40.75
CA PHE A 696 -30.20 -54.62 -42.12
C PHE A 696 -30.46 -53.45 -43.09
N GLY A 697 -29.69 -53.38 -44.18
CA GLY A 697 -29.76 -52.33 -45.22
C GLY A 697 -30.99 -52.38 -46.14
N ALA A 698 -32.17 -52.68 -45.60
CA ALA A 698 -33.45 -52.58 -46.28
C ALA A 698 -34.48 -51.92 -45.35
N PHE A 699 -35.05 -50.81 -45.81
CA PHE A 699 -35.81 -49.79 -45.06
C PHE A 699 -37.18 -50.24 -44.49
N TYR A 700 -37.43 -51.54 -44.34
CA TYR A 700 -38.77 -52.10 -44.05
C TYR A 700 -38.81 -53.06 -42.83
N ALA A 701 -37.72 -53.18 -42.07
CA ALA A 701 -37.56 -54.21 -41.04
C ALA A 701 -37.36 -53.68 -39.61
N ASN A 702 -38.29 -52.84 -39.13
CA ASN A 702 -38.89 -52.88 -37.77
C ASN A 702 -38.01 -53.27 -36.55
N ASN A 703 -36.72 -52.91 -36.48
CA ASN A 703 -35.84 -53.08 -35.31
C ASN A 703 -34.62 -52.13 -35.35
N LEU A 704 -34.32 -51.49 -34.21
CA LEU A 704 -33.11 -50.70 -33.98
C LEU A 704 -31.94 -51.61 -33.55
N LEU A 705 -30.73 -51.33 -34.06
CA LEU A 705 -29.48 -52.04 -33.74
C LEU A 705 -28.56 -51.20 -32.82
N GLU A 706 -28.40 -49.92 -33.13
CA GLU A 706 -27.63 -48.94 -32.35
C GLU A 706 -28.45 -47.64 -32.25
N TYR A 707 -28.36 -47.00 -31.08
CA TYR A 707 -29.04 -45.74 -30.74
C TYR A 707 -28.18 -44.99 -29.72
N TYR A 708 -27.84 -43.74 -30.00
CA TYR A 708 -27.12 -42.87 -29.07
C TYR A 708 -27.84 -41.53 -28.97
N SER A 709 -28.20 -41.14 -27.73
CA SER A 709 -28.65 -39.80 -27.39
C SER A 709 -27.50 -38.97 -26.81
N HIS A 710 -27.62 -37.65 -26.83
CA HIS A 710 -26.68 -36.72 -26.20
C HIS A 710 -27.40 -35.72 -25.27
N SER A 711 -26.74 -35.31 -24.19
CA SER A 711 -27.05 -34.08 -23.45
C SER A 711 -26.44 -32.87 -24.15
N ALA A 712 -26.72 -31.65 -23.71
CA ALA A 712 -26.28 -30.41 -24.35
C ALA A 712 -25.65 -29.41 -23.37
N ALA A 713 -24.92 -28.43 -23.91
CA ALA A 713 -24.21 -27.41 -23.14
C ALA A 713 -25.14 -26.33 -22.59
N GLY A 714 -24.72 -25.69 -21.49
CA GLY A 714 -25.39 -24.50 -20.94
C GLY A 714 -25.13 -23.23 -21.75
N GLY A 715 -25.99 -22.23 -21.62
CA GLY A 715 -25.76 -20.88 -22.14
C GLY A 715 -24.90 -20.03 -21.20
N GLY A 716 -24.31 -18.95 -21.71
CA GLY A 716 -23.48 -18.02 -20.93
C GLY A 716 -24.30 -17.10 -20.03
N GLY A 717 -23.74 -16.73 -18.87
CA GLY A 717 -24.36 -15.78 -17.94
C GLY A 717 -24.34 -14.35 -18.49
N GLY A 718 -25.36 -13.57 -18.17
CA GLY A 718 -25.40 -12.15 -18.53
C GLY A 718 -24.35 -11.33 -17.79
N GLY A 719 -23.80 -10.31 -18.46
CA GLY A 719 -22.85 -9.37 -17.87
C GLY A 719 -23.48 -8.55 -16.74
N GLY A 720 -22.75 -8.33 -15.66
CA GLY A 720 -23.24 -7.59 -14.50
C GLY A 720 -23.39 -6.10 -14.75
N ALA A 721 -24.08 -5.41 -13.83
CA ALA A 721 -24.20 -3.96 -13.84
C ALA A 721 -23.40 -3.30 -12.73
N VAL A 722 -22.80 -2.16 -13.07
CA VAL A 722 -21.97 -1.34 -12.17
C VAL A 722 -22.25 0.15 -12.32
N GLN A 723 -22.47 0.81 -11.18
CA GLN A 723 -22.44 2.26 -11.03
C GLN A 723 -21.08 2.67 -10.43
N LEU A 724 -20.36 3.55 -11.12
CA LEU A 724 -19.14 4.22 -10.67
C LEU A 724 -19.47 5.69 -10.44
N GLN A 725 -19.73 6.09 -9.20
CA GLN A 725 -20.04 7.48 -8.86
C GLN A 725 -18.92 8.10 -8.01
N ALA A 726 -18.42 9.27 -8.40
CA ALA A 726 -17.47 10.04 -7.59
C ALA A 726 -17.96 11.47 -7.35
N GLY A 727 -17.66 12.02 -6.17
CA GLY A 727 -18.05 13.39 -5.82
C GLY A 727 -17.23 14.47 -6.53
N ARG A 728 -16.02 14.12 -6.99
CA ARG A 728 -15.09 15.01 -7.71
C ARG A 728 -14.75 14.51 -9.11
N ARG A 729 -14.19 13.29 -9.21
CA ARG A 729 -13.65 12.78 -10.48
C ARG A 729 -13.68 11.26 -10.60
N VAL A 730 -14.06 10.74 -11.76
CA VAL A 730 -13.78 9.35 -12.18
C VAL A 730 -12.74 9.37 -13.31
N GLN A 731 -11.61 8.69 -13.11
CA GLN A 731 -10.58 8.46 -14.14
C GLN A 731 -10.46 6.95 -14.44
N VAL A 732 -10.57 6.57 -15.71
CA VAL A 732 -10.42 5.19 -16.21
C VAL A 732 -9.29 5.14 -17.24
N ASP A 733 -8.10 4.78 -16.75
CA ASP A 733 -6.90 4.50 -17.54
C ASP A 733 -6.76 3.02 -17.91
N GLY A 734 -7.30 2.15 -17.05
CA GLY A 734 -7.41 0.70 -17.16
C GLY A 734 -8.77 0.26 -17.70
N PHE A 735 -9.30 -0.88 -17.26
CA PHE A 735 -10.48 -1.50 -17.85
C PHE A 735 -11.68 -1.58 -16.89
N VAL A 736 -12.88 -1.47 -17.43
CA VAL A 736 -14.13 -1.89 -16.79
C VAL A 736 -14.79 -2.91 -17.71
N ASP A 737 -14.90 -4.16 -17.27
CA ASP A 737 -15.48 -5.25 -18.06
C ASP A 737 -16.82 -5.71 -17.48
N ALA A 738 -17.88 -5.52 -18.25
CA ALA A 738 -19.25 -5.93 -18.00
C ALA A 738 -19.77 -6.82 -19.16
N SER A 739 -18.88 -7.54 -19.83
CA SER A 739 -19.27 -8.45 -20.91
C SER A 739 -20.04 -9.68 -20.42
N GLY A 740 -20.87 -10.23 -21.31
CA GLY A 740 -21.57 -11.49 -21.08
C GLY A 740 -20.67 -12.71 -21.32
N GLY A 741 -20.94 -13.79 -20.61
CA GLY A 741 -20.21 -15.04 -20.74
C GLY A 741 -20.46 -15.76 -22.06
N SER A 742 -19.49 -16.54 -22.51
CA SER A 742 -19.65 -17.39 -23.70
C SER A 742 -20.70 -18.48 -23.45
N GLY A 743 -21.43 -18.88 -24.49
CA GLY A 743 -22.17 -20.14 -24.47
C GLY A 743 -21.21 -21.33 -24.38
N GLY A 744 -21.66 -22.44 -23.78
CA GLY A 744 -20.82 -23.62 -23.60
C GLY A 744 -20.58 -24.38 -24.92
N ASP A 745 -19.36 -24.88 -25.06
CA ASP A 745 -18.87 -25.63 -26.22
C ASP A 745 -19.20 -27.14 -26.09
N TYR A 746 -18.90 -27.93 -27.13
CA TYR A 746 -18.84 -29.40 -27.06
C TYR A 746 -17.40 -29.90 -26.99
N VAL A 747 -17.14 -30.99 -26.24
CA VAL A 747 -15.83 -31.67 -26.30
C VAL A 747 -15.88 -32.86 -27.26
N PRO A 748 -15.15 -32.82 -28.40
CA PRO A 748 -15.07 -33.95 -29.32
C PRO A 748 -14.23 -35.09 -28.73
N LEU A 749 -14.84 -36.25 -28.49
CA LEU A 749 -14.08 -37.47 -28.19
C LEU A 749 -13.49 -38.07 -29.48
N SER A 750 -12.15 -38.05 -29.58
CA SER A 750 -11.41 -38.65 -30.69
C SER A 750 -11.14 -40.14 -30.42
N LEU A 751 -11.90 -41.04 -31.07
CA LEU A 751 -11.62 -42.48 -31.05
C LEU A 751 -10.70 -42.87 -32.21
N PRO A 752 -9.94 -43.98 -32.10
CA PRO A 752 -9.10 -44.50 -33.20
C PRO A 752 -9.85 -44.84 -34.49
N THR A 753 -11.19 -44.91 -34.43
CA THR A 753 -12.09 -45.25 -35.54
C THR A 753 -12.88 -44.05 -36.09
N GLY A 754 -12.68 -42.84 -35.57
CA GLY A 754 -13.43 -41.63 -35.94
C GLY A 754 -13.99 -40.86 -34.73
N PRO A 755 -14.80 -39.81 -34.94
CA PRO A 755 -15.49 -39.12 -33.86
C PRO A 755 -16.51 -40.05 -33.18
N ASP A 756 -16.62 -40.00 -31.85
CA ASP A 756 -17.67 -40.73 -31.13
C ASP A 756 -19.03 -40.02 -31.29
N PRO A 757 -20.07 -40.68 -31.84
CA PRO A 757 -21.41 -40.08 -31.92
C PRO A 757 -21.98 -39.70 -30.54
N ARG A 758 -21.52 -40.31 -29.44
CA ARG A 758 -21.98 -39.97 -28.08
C ARG A 758 -21.53 -38.57 -27.61
N ALA A 759 -20.63 -37.91 -28.35
CA ALA A 759 -20.05 -36.59 -28.04
C ALA A 759 -20.74 -35.39 -28.73
N GLY A 760 -21.78 -35.58 -29.55
CA GLY A 760 -22.41 -34.53 -30.39
C GLY A 760 -23.31 -33.50 -29.67
N ALA A 761 -22.85 -32.95 -28.53
CA ALA A 761 -23.60 -31.98 -27.73
C ALA A 761 -23.95 -30.71 -28.54
N ARG A 762 -25.15 -30.14 -28.32
CA ARG A 762 -25.50 -28.81 -28.85
C ARG A 762 -24.89 -27.71 -27.98
N PRO A 763 -24.34 -26.64 -28.59
CA PRO A 763 -23.83 -25.49 -27.86
C PRO A 763 -24.93 -24.63 -27.27
N GLY A 764 -24.60 -23.91 -26.20
CA GLY A 764 -25.42 -22.84 -25.64
C GLY A 764 -25.23 -21.52 -26.36
N GLY A 765 -26.17 -20.59 -26.15
CA GLY A 765 -26.02 -19.19 -26.58
C GLY A 765 -25.18 -18.37 -25.59
N GLY A 766 -24.58 -17.29 -26.06
CA GLY A 766 -23.85 -16.34 -25.21
C GLY A 766 -24.78 -15.41 -24.42
N GLY A 767 -24.34 -15.01 -23.23
CA GLY A 767 -25.00 -13.99 -22.42
C GLY A 767 -24.83 -12.60 -23.03
N SER A 768 -25.77 -11.69 -22.82
CA SER A 768 -25.64 -10.30 -23.24
C SER A 768 -24.72 -9.49 -22.31
N GLY A 769 -24.17 -8.38 -22.80
CA GLY A 769 -23.41 -7.44 -21.97
C GLY A 769 -24.29 -6.67 -20.98
N GLY A 770 -23.69 -6.16 -19.91
CA GLY A 770 -24.38 -5.48 -18.80
C GLY A 770 -24.46 -3.95 -18.88
N GLY A 771 -24.98 -3.36 -17.81
CA GLY A 771 -25.18 -1.91 -17.68
C GLY A 771 -24.06 -1.21 -16.90
N VAL A 772 -23.38 -0.25 -17.53
CA VAL A 772 -22.32 0.56 -16.89
C VAL A 772 -22.78 2.01 -16.77
N LEU A 773 -22.85 2.54 -15.55
CA LEU A 773 -23.17 3.94 -15.27
C LEU A 773 -21.96 4.64 -14.62
N ILE A 774 -21.45 5.70 -15.24
CA ILE A 774 -20.33 6.50 -14.70
C ILE A 774 -20.83 7.92 -14.42
N GLN A 775 -20.61 8.44 -13.20
CA GLN A 775 -21.15 9.73 -12.75
C GLN A 775 -20.15 10.51 -11.90
N ALA A 776 -19.70 11.67 -12.36
CA ALA A 776 -18.91 12.61 -11.54
C ALA A 776 -18.89 14.01 -12.19
N PRO A 777 -18.55 15.09 -11.45
CA PRO A 777 -18.35 16.41 -12.07
C PRO A 777 -17.34 16.38 -13.24
N ASP A 778 -16.23 15.65 -13.09
CA ASP A 778 -15.28 15.32 -14.16
C ASP A 778 -15.22 13.80 -14.40
N VAL A 779 -15.27 13.39 -15.67
CA VAL A 779 -15.14 11.99 -16.10
C VAL A 779 -14.11 11.90 -17.23
N ALA A 780 -13.01 11.21 -16.95
CA ALA A 780 -11.91 11.01 -17.90
C ALA A 780 -11.73 9.52 -18.20
N ILE A 781 -11.98 9.11 -19.43
CA ILE A 781 -11.71 7.75 -19.92
C ILE A 781 -10.60 7.85 -20.96
N ALA A 782 -9.53 7.05 -20.81
CA ALA A 782 -8.36 7.12 -21.69
C ALA A 782 -8.70 6.83 -23.16
N ASP A 783 -7.98 7.46 -24.10
CA ASP A 783 -8.20 7.38 -25.56
C ASP A 783 -7.68 6.06 -26.16
N THR A 784 -8.00 4.93 -25.55
CA THR A 784 -7.68 3.58 -26.05
C THR A 784 -8.96 2.79 -26.28
N PRO A 785 -9.08 2.01 -27.37
CA PRO A 785 -10.26 1.19 -27.61
C PRO A 785 -10.54 0.15 -26.51
N GLY A 786 -11.81 -0.13 -26.27
CA GLY A 786 -12.26 -1.17 -25.36
C GLY A 786 -11.96 -0.95 -23.87
N ARG A 787 -11.76 0.31 -23.43
CA ARG A 787 -11.59 0.66 -22.00
C ARG A 787 -12.82 0.30 -21.17
N ILE A 788 -14.01 0.46 -21.74
CA ILE A 788 -15.26 -0.06 -21.16
C ILE A 788 -15.76 -1.18 -22.07
N ASN A 789 -15.87 -2.41 -21.57
CA ASN A 789 -16.38 -3.54 -22.34
C ASN A 789 -17.81 -3.90 -21.91
N ILE A 790 -18.74 -3.81 -22.86
CA ILE A 790 -20.16 -4.15 -22.71
C ILE A 790 -20.60 -5.13 -23.83
N SER A 791 -19.68 -5.91 -24.40
CA SER A 791 -20.01 -6.90 -25.42
C SER A 791 -20.82 -8.06 -24.85
N GLY A 792 -21.79 -8.56 -25.62
CA GLY A 792 -22.32 -9.90 -25.38
C GLY A 792 -21.26 -10.96 -25.65
N GLY A 793 -21.36 -12.09 -24.96
CA GLY A 793 -20.49 -13.24 -25.17
C GLY A 793 -20.78 -13.95 -26.49
N PRO A 794 -19.79 -14.65 -27.08
CA PRO A 794 -20.03 -15.49 -28.23
C PRO A 794 -20.94 -16.68 -27.87
N GLY A 795 -21.69 -17.19 -28.83
CA GLY A 795 -22.32 -18.50 -28.69
C GLY A 795 -21.28 -19.60 -28.71
N GLY A 796 -21.54 -20.70 -28.02
CA GLY A 796 -20.63 -21.85 -27.99
C GLY A 796 -20.51 -22.52 -29.36
N VAL A 797 -19.45 -23.28 -29.56
CA VAL A 797 -19.20 -24.09 -30.75
C VAL A 797 -19.67 -25.52 -30.51
N GLY A 798 -20.42 -26.05 -31.48
CA GLY A 798 -20.91 -27.42 -31.54
C GLY A 798 -20.24 -28.24 -32.64
N ASP A 799 -20.64 -29.50 -32.72
CA ASP A 799 -20.21 -30.38 -33.80
C ASP A 799 -20.59 -29.83 -35.20
N PHE A 800 -19.83 -30.27 -36.20
CA PHE A 800 -20.02 -29.94 -37.62
C PHE A 800 -20.03 -28.42 -37.94
N GLY A 801 -19.51 -27.57 -37.06
CA GLY A 801 -19.53 -26.12 -37.20
C GLY A 801 -20.89 -25.48 -36.89
N THR A 802 -21.70 -26.17 -36.10
CA THR A 802 -22.86 -25.58 -35.41
C THR A 802 -22.38 -24.53 -34.41
N VAL A 803 -23.06 -23.40 -34.28
CA VAL A 803 -22.69 -22.33 -33.34
C VAL A 803 -23.93 -21.81 -32.63
N GLY A 804 -23.85 -21.60 -31.32
CA GLY A 804 -24.89 -20.93 -30.54
C GLY A 804 -25.10 -19.48 -30.96
N GLY A 805 -26.19 -18.87 -30.50
CA GLY A 805 -26.42 -17.43 -30.73
C GLY A 805 -25.46 -16.56 -29.93
N THR A 806 -24.97 -15.45 -30.51
CA THR A 806 -24.15 -14.47 -29.78
C THR A 806 -25.04 -13.55 -28.96
N GLY A 807 -24.61 -13.19 -27.76
CA GLY A 807 -25.32 -12.22 -26.93
C GLY A 807 -25.30 -10.81 -27.51
N GLY A 808 -26.35 -10.04 -27.25
CA GLY A 808 -26.43 -8.62 -27.58
C GLY A 808 -25.52 -7.76 -26.70
N ALA A 809 -25.21 -6.54 -27.17
CA ALA A 809 -24.43 -5.58 -26.40
C ALA A 809 -25.25 -4.99 -25.24
N GLY A 810 -24.55 -4.69 -24.15
CA GLY A 810 -25.04 -3.98 -22.98
C GLY A 810 -25.26 -2.49 -23.23
N PHE A 811 -25.17 -1.68 -22.17
CA PHE A 811 -25.33 -0.22 -22.29
C PHE A 811 -24.38 0.55 -21.38
N LEU A 812 -23.76 1.61 -21.92
CA LEU A 812 -22.97 2.58 -21.17
C LEU A 812 -23.74 3.90 -21.04
N ARG A 813 -23.81 4.46 -19.83
CA ARG A 813 -24.22 5.84 -19.59
C ARG A 813 -23.12 6.59 -18.85
N VAL A 814 -22.75 7.76 -19.35
CA VAL A 814 -21.80 8.66 -18.68
C VAL A 814 -22.46 10.00 -18.37
N GLU A 815 -22.48 10.40 -17.11
CA GLU A 815 -22.99 11.70 -16.70
C GLU A 815 -21.85 12.56 -16.13
N ALA A 816 -21.70 13.76 -16.66
CA ALA A 816 -20.67 14.71 -16.24
C ALA A 816 -21.23 16.13 -16.06
N SER A 817 -20.43 17.06 -15.53
CA SER A 817 -20.83 18.49 -15.43
C SER A 817 -21.08 19.15 -16.79
N THR A 818 -20.55 18.57 -17.88
CA THR A 818 -20.77 18.97 -19.27
C THR A 818 -21.13 17.74 -20.10
N LEU A 819 -21.87 17.94 -21.20
CA LEU A 819 -22.20 16.84 -22.11
C LEU A 819 -20.96 16.40 -22.89
N LEU A 820 -20.68 15.09 -22.85
CA LEU A 820 -19.57 14.49 -23.59
C LEU A 820 -19.99 14.14 -25.03
N ASP A 821 -19.05 14.26 -25.97
CA ASP A 821 -19.26 13.84 -27.36
C ASP A 821 -19.35 12.31 -27.46
N LEU A 822 -20.51 11.80 -27.87
CA LEU A 822 -20.77 10.37 -28.04
C LEU A 822 -19.83 9.73 -29.07
N GLN A 823 -19.42 10.44 -30.12
CA GLN A 823 -18.54 9.87 -31.15
C GLN A 823 -17.11 9.66 -30.61
N GLN A 824 -16.62 10.59 -29.79
CA GLN A 824 -15.32 10.46 -29.12
C GLN A 824 -15.36 9.38 -28.02
N LEU A 825 -16.50 9.24 -27.33
CA LEU A 825 -16.68 8.23 -26.30
C LEU A 825 -16.83 6.82 -26.89
N ALA A 826 -17.54 6.66 -28.01
CA ALA A 826 -17.75 5.37 -28.68
C ALA A 826 -16.44 4.63 -29.00
N GLY A 827 -15.40 5.37 -29.44
CA GLY A 827 -14.07 4.80 -29.72
C GLY A 827 -13.34 4.21 -28.51
N LYS A 828 -13.86 4.40 -27.29
CA LYS A 828 -13.32 3.89 -26.01
C LYS A 828 -14.11 2.69 -25.47
N VAL A 829 -15.23 2.37 -26.08
CA VAL A 829 -16.15 1.29 -25.66
C VAL A 829 -15.92 0.05 -26.52
N SER A 830 -16.24 -1.13 -26.00
CA SER A 830 -16.35 -2.38 -26.76
C SER A 830 -17.79 -2.90 -26.65
N PRO A 831 -18.43 -3.32 -27.75
CA PRO A 831 -17.89 -3.44 -29.10
C PRO A 831 -17.79 -2.10 -29.84
N TYR A 832 -16.69 -1.90 -30.57
CA TYR A 832 -16.49 -0.75 -31.48
C TYR A 832 -16.14 -1.20 -32.90
N ALA A 833 -16.99 -0.82 -33.85
CA ALA A 833 -16.84 -0.99 -35.28
C ALA A 833 -17.39 0.27 -35.98
N PRO A 834 -16.54 1.26 -36.32
CA PRO A 834 -16.99 2.55 -36.89
C PRO A 834 -17.55 2.45 -38.32
N SER A 835 -17.41 1.29 -38.96
CA SER A 835 -18.09 0.94 -40.21
C SER A 835 -19.53 0.43 -40.01
N SER A 836 -19.95 0.18 -38.77
CA SER A 836 -21.31 -0.17 -38.37
C SER A 836 -22.01 1.04 -37.76
N PRO A 837 -23.25 1.38 -38.18
CA PRO A 837 -24.00 2.48 -37.58
C PRO A 837 -24.16 2.33 -36.06
N THR A 838 -24.45 1.11 -35.61
CA THR A 838 -24.77 0.75 -34.20
C THR A 838 -23.57 0.77 -33.25
N PHE A 839 -22.35 0.54 -33.75
CA PHE A 839 -21.17 0.26 -32.93
C PHE A 839 -20.04 1.28 -33.12
N GLY A 840 -20.35 2.52 -33.49
CA GLY A 840 -19.34 3.57 -33.72
C GLY A 840 -19.66 4.54 -34.84
N GLY A 841 -20.81 4.37 -35.49
CA GLY A 841 -21.38 5.32 -36.43
C GLY A 841 -22.38 6.28 -35.76
N PRO A 842 -23.28 6.90 -36.56
CA PRO A 842 -24.27 7.87 -36.06
C PRO A 842 -25.25 7.31 -35.02
N ASP A 843 -25.50 6.00 -35.03
CA ASP A 843 -26.50 5.31 -34.20
C ASP A 843 -25.83 4.62 -32.98
N SER A 844 -24.68 5.13 -32.54
CA SER A 844 -24.02 4.70 -31.29
C SER A 844 -24.87 4.99 -30.04
N ASP A 845 -25.90 5.83 -30.14
CA ASP A 845 -26.89 6.07 -29.09
C ASP A 845 -27.66 4.80 -28.67
N ILE A 846 -27.64 3.76 -29.51
CA ILE A 846 -28.20 2.44 -29.20
C ILE A 846 -27.50 1.81 -27.99
N ILE A 847 -26.16 1.90 -27.86
CA ILE A 847 -25.38 1.22 -26.79
C ILE A 847 -24.75 2.18 -25.78
N LEU A 848 -24.84 3.49 -26.01
CA LEU A 848 -24.11 4.51 -25.30
C LEU A 848 -24.98 5.78 -25.15
N SER A 849 -25.00 6.41 -23.98
CA SER A 849 -25.52 7.77 -23.83
C SER A 849 -24.67 8.63 -22.91
N SER A 850 -24.78 9.95 -23.09
CA SER A 850 -24.22 10.95 -22.19
C SER A 850 -25.32 11.79 -21.55
N GLY A 851 -25.14 12.19 -20.30
CA GLY A 851 -26.07 13.07 -19.57
C GLY A 851 -25.35 14.15 -18.79
N LEU A 852 -26.13 15.10 -18.25
CA LEU A 852 -25.62 16.00 -17.21
C LEU A 852 -25.75 15.32 -15.86
N PHE A 853 -24.66 15.27 -15.09
CA PHE A 853 -24.71 14.76 -13.73
C PHE A 853 -25.49 15.73 -12.85
N ALA A 854 -26.59 15.25 -12.27
CA ALA A 854 -27.52 16.06 -11.50
C ALA A 854 -27.59 15.58 -10.04
N THR A 855 -27.78 16.53 -9.13
CA THR A 855 -28.12 16.25 -7.73
C THR A 855 -29.37 15.39 -7.62
N LYS A 856 -29.28 14.27 -6.91
CA LYS A 856 -30.43 13.53 -6.39
C LYS A 856 -30.53 13.77 -4.87
N LEU A 857 -31.75 13.72 -4.34
CA LEU A 857 -32.06 13.93 -2.91
C LEU A 857 -32.46 12.61 -2.22
N ILE A 858 -31.94 11.50 -2.71
CA ILE A 858 -32.26 10.13 -2.28
C ILE A 858 -31.01 9.26 -2.30
N GLY A 859 -30.97 8.29 -1.38
CA GLY A 859 -29.88 7.32 -1.26
C GLY A 859 -28.49 7.93 -1.03
N PRO A 860 -27.42 7.14 -1.22
CA PRO A 860 -26.03 7.61 -1.13
C PRO A 860 -25.69 8.73 -2.13
N THR A 861 -26.38 8.79 -3.26
CA THR A 861 -26.27 9.88 -4.25
C THR A 861 -26.59 11.24 -3.64
N GLY A 862 -27.43 11.29 -2.60
CA GLY A 862 -27.73 12.47 -1.81
C GLY A 862 -26.56 13.00 -0.98
N TYR A 863 -25.58 12.17 -0.65
CA TYR A 863 -24.44 12.56 0.19
C TYR A 863 -23.29 13.17 -0.63
N SER A 864 -22.63 14.16 -0.05
CA SER A 864 -21.33 14.70 -0.49
C SER A 864 -20.56 15.22 0.72
N GLY A 865 -19.24 15.35 0.62
CA GLY A 865 -18.44 15.84 1.75
C GLY A 865 -16.99 16.11 1.38
N SER A 866 -16.24 16.62 2.36
CA SER A 866 -14.83 16.94 2.27
C SER A 866 -14.07 16.42 3.49
N GLN A 867 -12.77 16.24 3.29
CA GLN A 867 -11.83 15.97 4.37
C GLN A 867 -10.71 17.01 4.31
N SER A 868 -10.22 17.44 5.46
CA SER A 868 -9.02 18.27 5.51
C SER A 868 -7.77 17.41 5.31
N CYS A 869 -6.69 18.07 4.88
CA CYS A 869 -5.33 17.61 5.15
C CYS A 869 -5.10 17.53 6.67
N TRP A 870 -3.98 16.94 7.10
CA TRP A 870 -3.57 17.04 8.50
C TRP A 870 -3.26 18.49 8.87
N LEU A 871 -3.63 18.88 10.07
CA LEU A 871 -3.54 20.22 10.61
C LEU A 871 -2.64 20.16 11.85
N ARG A 872 -1.61 21.00 11.86
CA ARG A 872 -0.61 21.07 12.92
C ARG A 872 -0.25 22.53 13.17
N PRO A 873 -0.55 23.10 14.36
CA PRO A 873 0.01 24.39 14.77
C PRO A 873 1.52 24.49 14.58
N SER A 874 2.01 25.72 14.43
CA SER A 874 3.45 26.00 14.45
C SER A 874 3.98 25.96 15.88
N GLY A 875 5.00 25.14 16.15
CA GLY A 875 5.72 25.15 17.43
C GLY A 875 6.40 23.83 17.76
N ASN A 876 7.30 23.89 18.74
CA ASN A 876 8.10 22.76 19.22
C ASN A 876 7.40 22.10 20.42
N TYR A 877 6.15 21.68 20.21
CA TYR A 877 5.31 21.03 21.21
C TYR A 877 5.26 19.52 20.95
N PHE A 878 4.87 18.76 21.98
CA PHE A 878 4.85 17.31 21.96
C PHE A 878 3.46 16.75 21.62
N LEU A 879 2.41 17.33 22.21
CA LEU A 879 1.00 16.93 22.04
C LEU A 879 0.07 18.13 21.87
N LEU A 880 -1.16 17.89 21.41
CA LEU A 880 -2.26 18.86 21.43
C LEU A 880 -3.25 18.46 22.51
N ASP A 881 -3.50 19.35 23.47
CA ASP A 881 -4.62 19.24 24.41
C ASP A 881 -5.81 20.02 23.80
N PHE A 882 -6.81 19.30 23.30
CA PHE A 882 -8.03 19.90 22.74
C PHE A 882 -8.97 20.33 23.87
N LYS A 883 -9.68 21.45 23.70
CA LYS A 883 -10.59 21.97 24.73
C LYS A 883 -11.93 21.24 24.72
N GLU A 884 -12.45 20.98 25.91
CA GLU A 884 -13.87 20.68 26.14
C GLU A 884 -14.70 21.98 26.04
N ASP A 885 -16.02 21.85 25.89
CA ASP A 885 -16.93 22.99 25.98
C ASP A 885 -17.01 23.51 27.43
N ASP A 886 -16.80 24.82 27.62
CA ASP A 886 -17.06 25.53 28.88
C ASP A 886 -18.39 26.28 28.81
N LEU A 887 -19.44 25.61 29.30
CA LEU A 887 -20.83 26.08 29.33
C LEU A 887 -21.23 26.62 30.72
N GLY A 888 -20.26 27.08 31.54
CA GLY A 888 -20.57 27.49 32.92
C GLY A 888 -19.43 28.03 33.79
N GLY A 889 -18.29 28.37 33.21
CA GLY A 889 -17.12 28.89 33.92
C GLY A 889 -17.46 30.09 34.82
N PRO A 890 -16.93 30.15 36.07
CA PRO A 890 -17.26 31.21 37.03
C PRO A 890 -16.61 32.56 36.65
N GLY A 891 -17.17 33.25 35.66
CA GLY A 891 -16.76 34.61 35.29
C GLY A 891 -17.16 35.13 33.90
N SER A 892 -17.52 34.26 32.94
CA SER A 892 -17.98 34.68 31.61
C SER A 892 -19.51 34.78 31.51
N ALA A 893 -19.99 35.59 30.57
CA ALA A 893 -21.41 35.69 30.20
C ALA A 893 -21.71 34.99 28.86
N ASP A 894 -20.69 34.33 28.30
CA ASP A 894 -20.64 33.73 26.97
C ASP A 894 -20.17 32.28 27.12
N ASP A 895 -20.86 31.35 26.47
CA ASP A 895 -20.47 29.93 26.38
C ASP A 895 -19.24 29.80 25.46
N VAL A 896 -18.25 28.97 25.82
CA VAL A 896 -17.03 28.77 25.03
C VAL A 896 -16.93 27.32 24.55
N TYR A 897 -17.25 27.09 23.27
CA TYR A 897 -17.19 25.77 22.66
C TYR A 897 -15.76 25.34 22.31
N GLY A 898 -15.38 24.10 22.60
CA GLY A 898 -14.08 23.54 22.24
C GLY A 898 -13.85 23.43 20.73
N TRP A 899 -14.94 23.34 19.97
CA TRP A 899 -14.98 23.59 18.52
C TRP A 899 -16.37 24.12 18.14
N ASP A 900 -16.45 24.86 17.04
CA ASP A 900 -17.72 25.26 16.42
C ASP A 900 -17.54 25.54 14.92
N ILE A 901 -18.65 25.57 14.17
CA ILE A 901 -18.68 25.88 12.74
C ILE A 901 -19.92 26.71 12.40
N ASP A 902 -19.75 27.71 11.52
CA ASP A 902 -20.88 28.52 11.06
C ASP A 902 -21.61 27.82 9.91
N VAL A 903 -22.93 27.67 10.03
CA VAL A 903 -23.85 27.26 8.98
C VAL A 903 -24.28 28.46 8.14
N VAL A 904 -24.22 28.31 6.82
CA VAL A 904 -24.76 29.28 5.85
C VAL A 904 -26.21 28.93 5.54
N THR A 905 -27.15 29.84 5.85
CA THR A 905 -28.59 29.67 5.62
C THR A 905 -29.18 30.74 4.69
N ASN A 906 -30.38 30.49 4.16
CA ASN A 906 -31.19 31.50 3.46
C ASN A 906 -32.27 32.16 4.35
N ILE A 907 -32.28 31.88 5.66
CA ILE A 907 -33.35 32.30 6.56
C ILE A 907 -33.21 33.82 6.79
N PRO A 908 -34.27 34.62 6.54
CA PRO A 908 -34.20 36.08 6.69
C PRO A 908 -33.79 36.49 8.11
N GLY A 909 -32.68 37.24 8.22
CA GLY A 909 -32.10 37.66 9.50
C GLY A 909 -31.05 36.70 10.10
N PHE A 910 -30.87 35.51 9.54
CA PHE A 910 -30.01 34.45 10.09
C PHE A 910 -29.11 33.82 9.02
N GLN A 911 -28.45 34.64 8.20
CA GLN A 911 -27.63 34.18 7.06
C GLN A 911 -26.43 33.32 7.49
N LEU A 912 -25.92 33.58 8.69
CA LEU A 912 -24.87 32.83 9.35
C LEU A 912 -25.37 32.48 10.76
N LEU A 913 -25.23 31.22 11.15
CA LEU A 913 -25.58 30.71 12.47
C LEU A 913 -24.51 29.73 12.91
N SER A 914 -24.00 29.87 14.13
CA SER A 914 -23.23 28.81 14.78
C SER A 914 -24.02 27.50 14.81
N TRP A 915 -23.32 26.37 14.64
CA TRP A 915 -23.90 25.03 14.74
C TRP A 915 -24.25 24.67 16.19
N ARG A 916 -23.45 25.16 17.15
CA ARG A 916 -23.46 24.72 18.55
C ARG A 916 -23.98 25.79 19.53
N GLU A 917 -24.03 27.06 19.15
CA GLU A 917 -24.67 28.10 19.98
C GLU A 917 -26.21 27.97 20.00
N PRO A 918 -26.85 28.08 21.18
CA PRO A 918 -28.29 28.21 21.32
C PRO A 918 -28.88 29.40 20.54
N THR A 919 -29.83 29.15 19.65
CA THR A 919 -30.50 30.21 18.87
C THR A 919 -31.99 30.31 19.14
N VAL A 920 -32.48 31.57 19.24
CA VAL A 920 -33.90 31.90 19.41
C VAL A 920 -34.78 31.36 18.29
N LEU A 921 -34.20 31.09 17.10
CA LEU A 921 -34.90 30.54 15.94
C LEU A 921 -35.50 29.16 16.20
N ILE A 922 -34.83 28.34 17.02
CA ILE A 922 -35.24 26.97 17.39
C ILE A 922 -35.51 26.84 18.89
N GLY A 923 -35.97 27.92 19.52
CA GLY A 923 -36.45 27.91 20.90
C GLY A 923 -35.36 27.90 21.98
N GLY A 924 -34.13 28.31 21.64
CA GLY A 924 -33.00 28.29 22.58
C GLY A 924 -32.27 26.96 22.67
N GLN A 925 -32.34 26.14 21.62
CA GLN A 925 -31.47 24.97 21.41
C GLN A 925 -30.38 25.32 20.39
N SER A 926 -29.29 24.54 20.36
CA SER A 926 -28.32 24.58 19.27
C SER A 926 -28.88 23.88 18.01
N ILE A 927 -28.26 24.12 16.85
CA ILE A 927 -28.67 23.40 15.62
C ILE A 927 -28.30 21.91 15.74
N GLU A 928 -27.17 21.61 16.37
CA GLU A 928 -26.72 20.26 16.70
C GLU A 928 -27.76 19.48 17.54
N ASP A 929 -28.26 20.07 18.63
CA ASP A 929 -29.28 19.45 19.49
C ASP A 929 -30.62 19.23 18.76
N PHE A 930 -30.98 20.18 17.87
CA PHE A 930 -32.26 20.16 17.17
C PHE A 930 -32.29 19.18 15.99
N LEU A 931 -31.16 19.01 15.28
CA LEU A 931 -31.07 18.18 14.07
C LEU A 931 -30.26 16.88 14.25
N GLY A 932 -29.54 16.75 15.37
CA GLY A 932 -28.61 15.67 15.64
C GLY A 932 -27.25 15.86 14.95
N SER A 933 -26.34 14.91 15.18
CA SER A 933 -24.94 14.93 14.70
C SER A 933 -24.56 13.73 13.80
N ASP A 934 -25.55 12.96 13.31
CA ASP A 934 -25.37 11.64 12.68
C ASP A 934 -26.15 11.48 11.35
N LEU A 935 -25.61 10.69 10.42
CA LEU A 935 -26.33 10.27 9.20
C LEU A 935 -27.39 9.18 9.45
N GLY A 936 -27.18 8.35 10.47
CA GLY A 936 -27.99 7.16 10.77
C GLY A 936 -28.83 7.25 12.05
N GLY A 937 -28.93 8.43 12.66
CA GLY A 937 -29.68 8.65 13.89
C GLY A 937 -31.20 8.61 13.71
N ALA A 938 -31.94 8.64 14.82
CA ALA A 938 -33.40 8.74 14.81
C ALA A 938 -33.90 10.05 14.16
N ALA A 939 -33.11 11.12 14.28
CA ALA A 939 -33.10 12.24 13.36
C ALA A 939 -31.84 12.14 12.49
N LYS A 940 -31.99 12.34 11.18
CA LYS A 940 -30.87 12.46 10.25
C LYS A 940 -30.40 13.90 10.20
N SER A 941 -29.13 14.14 10.50
CA SER A 941 -28.58 15.49 10.45
C SER A 941 -28.22 15.91 9.02
N PRO A 942 -28.56 17.14 8.57
CA PRO A 942 -28.11 17.67 7.28
C PRO A 942 -26.59 17.92 7.22
N LEU A 943 -25.92 17.98 8.37
CA LEU A 943 -24.50 18.29 8.52
C LEU A 943 -23.89 17.32 9.53
N VAL A 944 -22.79 16.67 9.15
CA VAL A 944 -22.01 15.81 10.04
C VAL A 944 -20.56 16.27 10.02
N VAL A 945 -20.04 16.64 11.19
CA VAL A 945 -18.62 16.98 11.41
C VAL A 945 -17.99 15.86 12.24
N ARG A 946 -16.77 15.47 11.89
CA ARG A 946 -15.96 14.47 12.61
C ARG A 946 -14.49 14.87 12.62
N PHE A 947 -13.79 14.43 13.65
CA PHE A 947 -12.36 14.70 13.86
C PHE A 947 -11.57 13.41 13.98
N GLN A 948 -10.31 13.44 13.60
CA GLN A 948 -9.38 12.32 13.76
C GLN A 948 -8.00 12.86 14.17
N GLY A 949 -7.41 12.23 15.18
CA GLY A 949 -6.08 12.52 15.67
C GLY A 949 -5.03 11.52 15.18
N ALA A 950 -3.78 11.96 15.17
CA ALA A 950 -2.62 11.09 15.05
C ALA A 950 -1.37 11.78 15.61
N ARG A 951 -0.28 11.01 15.75
CA ARG A 951 1.01 11.50 16.23
C ARG A 951 2.07 11.47 15.13
N VAL A 952 2.52 12.64 14.72
CA VAL A 952 3.71 12.81 13.90
C VAL A 952 4.97 12.76 14.77
N ILE A 953 5.95 11.94 14.36
CA ILE A 953 7.22 11.69 15.05
C ILE A 953 8.46 12.14 14.26
N LYS A 954 8.31 12.49 12.97
CA LYS A 954 9.38 13.02 12.09
C LYS A 954 8.94 14.35 11.45
N ALA A 955 9.85 15.04 10.77
CA ALA A 955 9.46 16.18 9.92
C ALA A 955 8.51 15.73 8.79
N VAL A 956 7.59 16.60 8.39
CA VAL A 956 6.65 16.36 7.28
C VAL A 956 6.67 17.56 6.35
N ASP A 957 7.03 17.33 5.08
CA ASP A 957 7.07 18.36 4.05
C ASP A 957 5.68 18.75 3.53
N ASN A 958 4.72 17.81 3.55
CA ASN A 958 3.35 18.02 3.08
C ASN A 958 2.32 17.26 3.93
N LEU A 959 1.51 18.00 4.68
CA LEU A 959 0.46 17.45 5.55
C LEU A 959 -0.75 16.85 4.77
N CYS A 960 -0.86 17.11 3.47
CA CYS A 960 -1.91 16.54 2.62
C CYS A 960 -1.55 15.15 2.04
N SER A 961 -0.28 14.76 2.05
CA SER A 961 0.20 13.51 1.45
C SER A 961 0.85 12.56 2.46
N ILE A 962 0.37 12.59 3.71
CA ILE A 962 0.81 11.66 4.75
C ILE A 962 0.14 10.29 4.53
N ASP A 963 0.96 9.26 4.34
CA ASP A 963 0.55 7.88 4.55
C ASP A 963 0.63 7.56 6.05
N THR A 964 -0.50 7.15 6.64
CA THR A 964 -0.59 6.75 8.06
C THR A 964 -0.41 5.25 8.27
N THR A 965 -0.19 4.48 7.19
CA THR A 965 -0.04 3.02 7.20
C THR A 965 1.41 2.58 7.00
N ASP A 966 2.29 3.43 6.48
CA ASP A 966 3.74 3.15 6.36
C ASP A 966 4.41 3.05 7.75
N PRO A 967 4.93 1.88 8.16
CA PRO A 967 5.64 1.72 9.43
C PRO A 967 6.93 2.55 9.54
N ASN A 968 7.49 2.98 8.40
CA ASN A 968 8.66 3.85 8.33
C ASN A 968 8.28 5.32 8.11
N GLY A 969 6.98 5.63 8.06
CA GLY A 969 6.44 6.94 7.76
C GLY A 969 6.74 8.00 8.83
N PRO A 970 6.25 9.23 8.63
CA PRO A 970 6.42 10.30 9.61
C PRO A 970 5.42 10.23 10.76
N VAL A 971 4.34 9.47 10.61
CA VAL A 971 3.31 9.20 11.63
C VAL A 971 3.56 7.85 12.26
N LEU A 972 3.29 7.76 13.56
CA LEU A 972 3.29 6.49 14.30
C LEU A 972 1.97 5.74 13.97
N PRO A 973 1.98 4.60 13.25
CA PRO A 973 0.73 4.01 12.72
C PRO A 973 -0.31 3.66 13.79
N GLU A 974 0.14 3.17 14.94
CA GLU A 974 -0.68 2.83 16.10
C GLU A 974 -1.26 4.05 16.85
N SER A 975 -0.86 5.27 16.49
CA SER A 975 -1.41 6.52 17.06
C SER A 975 -2.64 7.05 16.32
N LEU A 976 -3.02 6.45 15.19
CA LEU A 976 -4.17 6.89 14.40
C LEU A 976 -5.46 6.58 15.14
N THR A 977 -6.20 7.59 15.58
CA THR A 977 -7.48 7.40 16.27
C THR A 977 -8.58 6.98 15.29
N GLY A 978 -9.70 6.51 15.82
CA GLY A 978 -10.98 6.52 15.10
C GLY A 978 -11.47 7.95 14.86
N TRP A 979 -12.58 8.07 14.13
CA TRP A 979 -13.27 9.34 13.93
C TRP A 979 -14.21 9.63 15.10
N VAL A 980 -14.02 10.76 15.78
CA VAL A 980 -14.76 11.20 16.97
C VAL A 980 -15.68 12.40 16.67
N ARG A 981 -16.66 12.69 17.54
CA ARG A 981 -17.59 13.82 17.38
C ARG A 981 -16.98 15.13 17.85
N HIS A 982 -16.28 15.09 18.98
CA HIS A 982 -15.68 16.22 19.65
C HIS A 982 -14.15 16.07 19.70
N PRO A 983 -13.35 17.10 19.35
CA PRO A 983 -11.89 17.01 19.36
C PRO A 983 -11.29 16.63 20.72
N ALA A 984 -11.96 16.98 21.82
CA ALA A 984 -11.50 16.64 23.16
C ALA A 984 -11.49 15.13 23.46
N GLU A 985 -12.33 14.33 22.77
CA GLU A 985 -12.27 12.86 22.86
C GLU A 985 -10.90 12.31 22.44
N LEU A 986 -10.15 13.04 21.59
CA LEU A 986 -8.79 12.68 21.18
C LEU A 986 -7.76 12.79 22.33
N ASN A 987 -8.08 13.52 23.41
CA ASN A 987 -7.21 13.60 24.59
C ASN A 987 -7.12 12.26 25.31
N ASP A 988 -8.28 11.62 25.49
CA ASP A 988 -8.48 10.41 26.30
C ASP A 988 -8.75 9.16 25.45
N TYR A 989 -8.65 9.24 24.12
CA TYR A 989 -8.91 8.14 23.18
C TYR A 989 -8.18 6.84 23.54
N PHE A 990 -6.94 6.96 24.04
CA PHE A 990 -6.07 5.84 24.41
C PHE A 990 -6.10 5.49 25.92
N SER A 991 -7.04 6.05 26.70
CA SER A 991 -7.13 5.84 28.15
C SER A 991 -7.48 4.40 28.59
N TYR A 992 -7.80 3.52 27.63
CA TYR A 992 -7.93 2.08 27.82
C TYR A 992 -6.58 1.34 27.91
N LEU A 993 -5.47 1.99 27.54
CA LEU A 993 -4.10 1.49 27.67
C LEU A 993 -3.47 1.92 29.01
N PRO A 994 -2.37 1.27 29.46
CA PRO A 994 -1.54 1.80 30.54
C PRO A 994 -1.10 3.26 30.25
N ALA A 995 -1.00 4.09 31.29
CA ALA A 995 -0.78 5.54 31.14
C ALA A 995 0.44 5.89 30.27
N GLY A 996 1.56 5.17 30.43
CA GLY A 996 2.77 5.38 29.62
C GLY A 996 2.58 5.03 28.14
N GLU A 997 1.90 3.91 27.84
CA GLU A 997 1.55 3.53 26.47
C GLU A 997 0.56 4.54 25.86
N ALA A 998 -0.44 5.01 26.61
CA ALA A 998 -1.37 6.04 26.16
C ALA A 998 -0.64 7.36 25.82
N ALA A 999 0.32 7.79 26.64
CA ALA A 999 1.13 8.99 26.42
C ALA A 999 2.00 8.92 25.15
N LYS A 1000 2.40 7.70 24.72
CA LYS A 1000 3.05 7.45 23.42
C LYS A 1000 2.14 7.67 22.23
N LEU A 1001 0.83 7.54 22.39
CA LEU A 1001 -0.14 7.57 21.28
C LEU A 1001 -0.95 8.87 21.21
N ARG A 1002 -0.98 9.68 22.29
CA ARG A 1002 -1.66 10.99 22.29
C ARG A 1002 -1.28 11.84 21.08
N SER A 1003 -2.31 12.45 20.49
CA SER A 1003 -2.25 13.15 19.21
C SER A 1003 -1.49 14.48 19.30
N ASN A 1004 -0.82 14.85 18.21
CA ASN A 1004 -0.14 16.14 18.06
C ASN A 1004 -0.44 16.83 16.72
N MET A 1005 -1.26 16.20 15.89
CA MET A 1005 -1.94 16.77 14.73
C MET A 1005 -3.37 16.22 14.65
N ILE A 1006 -4.24 16.95 13.96
CA ILE A 1006 -5.67 16.66 13.81
C ILE A 1006 -6.10 16.82 12.35
N ARG A 1007 -7.13 16.12 11.90
CA ARG A 1007 -7.87 16.44 10.68
C ARG A 1007 -9.37 16.39 10.93
N PHE A 1008 -10.14 17.05 10.08
CA PHE A 1008 -11.59 17.02 10.13
C PHE A 1008 -12.20 16.46 8.85
N GLN A 1009 -13.43 15.97 8.96
CA GLN A 1009 -14.30 15.57 7.85
C GLN A 1009 -15.65 16.26 8.03
N ILE A 1010 -16.17 16.84 6.95
CA ILE A 1010 -17.48 17.48 6.90
C ILE A 1010 -18.32 16.80 5.82
N MET A 1011 -19.55 16.46 6.13
CA MET A 1011 -20.47 15.78 5.22
C MET A 1011 -21.84 16.44 5.23
N PHE A 1012 -22.50 16.43 4.08
CA PHE A 1012 -23.83 16.99 3.88
C PHE A 1012 -24.83 15.89 3.50
N ASP A 1013 -25.94 15.80 4.23
CA ASP A 1013 -27.08 14.94 3.88
C ASP A 1013 -28.21 15.76 3.23
N ARG A 1014 -28.31 15.64 1.90
CA ARG A 1014 -29.36 16.27 1.10
C ARG A 1014 -30.63 15.43 0.97
N THR A 1015 -30.71 14.29 1.63
CA THR A 1015 -31.94 13.49 1.77
C THR A 1015 -32.86 14.02 2.88
N THR A 1016 -32.35 14.93 3.72
CA THR A 1016 -33.12 15.64 4.75
C THR A 1016 -34.01 16.73 4.16
N SER A 1017 -35.15 17.02 4.79
CA SER A 1017 -36.07 18.09 4.37
C SER A 1017 -35.51 19.52 4.51
N PHE A 1018 -34.46 19.68 5.34
CA PHE A 1018 -33.74 20.93 5.58
C PHE A 1018 -32.88 21.35 4.38
N TYR A 1019 -32.36 20.38 3.62
CA TYR A 1019 -31.64 20.64 2.37
C TYR A 1019 -32.58 20.56 1.15
N PRO A 1020 -32.38 21.38 0.10
CA PRO A 1020 -31.61 22.63 0.05
C PRO A 1020 -32.42 23.85 0.53
N ASN A 1021 -33.53 23.63 1.23
CA ASN A 1021 -34.52 24.67 1.52
C ASN A 1021 -34.03 25.72 2.54
N GLN A 1022 -33.14 25.34 3.45
CA GLN A 1022 -32.66 26.19 4.54
C GLN A 1022 -31.13 26.20 4.66
N PHE A 1023 -30.45 25.09 4.39
CA PHE A 1023 -28.99 24.94 4.53
C PHE A 1023 -28.30 25.00 3.16
N PHE A 1024 -27.15 25.69 3.06
CA PHE A 1024 -26.41 25.90 1.79
C PHE A 1024 -24.92 25.55 1.85
N GLY A 1025 -24.37 25.41 3.05
CA GLY A 1025 -22.97 25.10 3.29
C GLY A 1025 -22.56 25.51 4.69
N VAL A 1026 -21.25 25.53 4.93
CA VAL A 1026 -20.64 25.94 6.19
C VAL A 1026 -19.42 26.82 5.95
N THR A 1027 -18.97 27.55 6.97
CA THR A 1027 -17.72 28.30 6.97
C THR A 1027 -17.17 28.45 8.39
N ASN A 1028 -16.00 29.09 8.55
CA ASN A 1028 -15.43 29.47 9.84
C ASN A 1028 -15.39 28.32 10.87
N LEU A 1029 -14.87 27.14 10.48
CA LEU A 1029 -14.67 26.03 11.41
C LEU A 1029 -13.51 26.36 12.36
N LYS A 1030 -13.78 26.39 13.66
CA LYS A 1030 -12.79 26.65 14.72
C LYS A 1030 -12.63 25.42 15.58
N ILE A 1031 -11.39 25.09 15.92
CA ILE A 1031 -11.02 24.04 16.87
C ILE A 1031 -10.04 24.67 17.86
N LEU A 1032 -10.37 24.71 19.15
CA LEU A 1032 -9.49 25.23 20.19
C LEU A 1032 -8.59 24.12 20.74
N ALA A 1033 -7.29 24.38 20.71
CA ALA A 1033 -6.27 23.49 21.26
C ALA A 1033 -5.19 24.29 21.98
N THR A 1034 -4.61 23.69 23.01
CA THR A 1034 -3.38 24.15 23.65
C THR A 1034 -2.24 23.21 23.23
N PRO A 1035 -1.22 23.68 22.49
CA PRO A 1035 -0.02 22.90 22.26
C PRO A 1035 0.77 22.73 23.57
N ASN A 1036 1.34 21.55 23.81
CA ASN A 1036 1.99 21.19 25.08
C ASN A 1036 3.22 20.32 24.87
#